data_AF-A0A2T0L1A5-F1
#
_entry.id   AF-A0A2T0L1A5-F1
#
_cell.length_a   1.000
_cell.length_b   1.000
_cell.length_c   1.000
_cell.angle_alpha   90.00
_cell.angle_beta   90.00
_cell.angle_gamma   90.00
#
_symmetry.space_group_name_H-M   'P 1'
#
loop_
_entity.id
_entity.type
_entity.pdbx_description
1 polymer ?
#
loop_
_entity_poly.entity_id
_entity_poly.type
_entity_poly.pdbx_seq_one_letter_code
_entity_poly.pdbx_strand_id
1 'polypeptide(L)'
;MSTGVQTKAVPGAGQHADGPRLLADIGGTNARFALETSPGEIGSVKVYPCADYPGVAEVIKKYLKDTKIGRVNHAAIAIANPVDGDQVSMTNHDWSFSIEATRRALGFDTLLVVNDFTALAMALPGLTDAQRVQVGAGARRPNSVIGLLGPGTGMGVSGLIPADDRWIALGSEGGHATFAPADEREDIVLQYARKKWSHVSFERVAAGPGIEVIYRALAGRDKKRVAANVDTIEIVKRALEGEPLAAESVDVFCGILGTFAGNIAVTLGALGGIYIGGGVVPRLGEFFSRSSFRKRFEAKGRFEAYLQNVPTYVITAEYPAFLGVSAILAEQLSNRAGGSSSAVFERIRQMRDALTPAERRVADLALNHPRSIINDPIVDIARKADVSQPTVIRFCRSLGCQGLSDFKLKLATGLTGTIPVSHSQVHLGDTATDFGAKVLDNTVSAILQLREHLNFEQVERAIDLLNGARRIEFYGLGNSNIVAQDAHYKFFRFGIPTIAYGDLYMQAASAALLGKGDVIVAVSKSGRAPELLRVLDVAMQAGAKVIAITSSNTPLAKRATVALETDHIEIRESQLSMISRILHLVMIDILAVGVAIRRAVPSADVAETVAKARQGADDDASAVLDWLSHGAASSARD
;
A
#
# COMPACT_ATOMS: atom_id res chain seq x y z
N MET A 1 25.17 -50.79 -13.47
CA MET A 1 26.18 -49.99 -12.74
C MET A 1 25.48 -48.76 -12.20
N SER A 2 25.41 -48.66 -10.87
CA SER A 2 24.79 -47.54 -10.16
C SER A 2 25.79 -46.39 -10.10
N THR A 3 25.46 -45.25 -10.72
CA THR A 3 26.16 -43.99 -10.47
C THR A 3 25.20 -43.10 -9.69
N GLY A 4 25.22 -43.28 -8.37
CA GLY A 4 24.55 -42.40 -7.43
C GLY A 4 25.17 -41.01 -7.45
N VAL A 5 24.37 -40.02 -7.81
CA VAL A 5 24.65 -38.61 -7.50
C VAL A 5 23.86 -38.30 -6.25
N GLN A 6 24.54 -38.25 -5.10
CA GLN A 6 24.01 -37.70 -3.87
C GLN A 6 23.76 -36.19 -4.08
N THR A 7 22.50 -35.81 -4.18
CA THR A 7 22.07 -34.42 -3.99
C THR A 7 22.37 -34.04 -2.55
N LYS A 8 23.45 -33.27 -2.33
CA LYS A 8 23.70 -32.60 -1.05
C LYS A 8 22.51 -31.70 -0.73
N ALA A 9 21.87 -31.97 0.40
CA ALA A 9 20.88 -31.08 1.01
C ALA A 9 21.50 -29.70 1.22
N VAL A 10 20.76 -28.66 0.85
CA VAL A 10 21.06 -27.27 1.24
C VAL A 10 20.99 -27.20 2.78
N PRO A 11 21.98 -26.64 3.48
CA PRO A 11 21.92 -26.52 4.94
C PRO A 11 20.73 -25.64 5.34
N GLY A 12 19.95 -26.09 6.32
CA GLY A 12 18.66 -25.49 6.72
C GLY A 12 18.71 -23.97 6.90
N ALA A 13 17.75 -23.30 6.28
CA ALA A 13 17.47 -21.90 6.57
C ALA A 13 17.20 -21.77 8.07
N GLY A 14 17.92 -20.87 8.74
CA GLY A 14 17.74 -20.64 10.17
C GLY A 14 16.28 -20.29 10.47
N GLN A 15 15.78 -20.75 11.61
CA GLN A 15 14.47 -20.36 12.13
C GLN A 15 14.34 -18.84 12.13
N HIS A 16 13.12 -18.34 11.95
CA HIS A 16 12.83 -16.91 12.12
C HIS A 16 13.34 -16.42 13.48
N ALA A 17 14.16 -15.37 13.48
CA ALA A 17 14.81 -14.85 14.69
C ALA A 17 13.81 -14.30 15.72
N ASP A 18 12.63 -13.92 15.24
CA ASP A 18 11.45 -13.40 15.93
C ASP A 18 10.41 -14.49 16.25
N GLY A 19 10.72 -15.77 16.01
CA GLY A 19 9.83 -16.90 16.24
C GLY A 19 8.90 -17.22 15.07
N PRO A 20 8.08 -18.28 15.17
CA PRO A 20 7.23 -18.73 14.08
C PRO A 20 6.14 -17.70 13.76
N ARG A 21 5.77 -17.62 12.48
CA ARG A 21 4.74 -16.71 11.96
C ARG A 21 3.43 -17.46 11.74
N LEU A 22 2.31 -16.83 12.10
CA LEU A 22 0.98 -17.40 11.87
C LEU A 22 0.47 -17.00 10.50
N LEU A 23 0.10 -17.98 9.69
CA LEU A 23 -0.54 -17.75 8.40
C LEU A 23 -1.97 -18.29 8.48
N ALA A 24 -2.93 -17.57 7.91
CA ALA A 24 -4.32 -18.00 7.84
C ALA A 24 -4.93 -17.80 6.45
N ASP A 25 -5.86 -18.69 6.09
CA ASP A 25 -6.75 -18.60 4.94
C ASP A 25 -8.19 -18.79 5.44
N ILE A 26 -8.98 -17.72 5.43
CA ILE A 26 -10.33 -17.66 6.01
C ILE A 26 -11.36 -17.47 4.89
N GLY A 27 -12.14 -18.52 4.64
CA GLY A 27 -13.33 -18.46 3.79
C GLY A 27 -14.62 -18.39 4.61
N GLY A 28 -15.78 -18.42 3.92
CA GLY A 28 -17.08 -18.35 4.59
C GLY A 28 -17.40 -19.54 5.50
N THR A 29 -16.96 -20.75 5.14
CA THR A 29 -17.29 -21.98 5.90
C THR A 29 -16.18 -22.44 6.83
N ASN A 30 -14.92 -22.25 6.44
CA ASN A 30 -13.76 -22.79 7.14
C ASN A 30 -12.64 -21.76 7.24
N ALA A 31 -11.99 -21.74 8.40
CA ALA A 31 -10.74 -21.04 8.65
C ALA A 31 -9.59 -22.05 8.72
N ARG A 32 -8.54 -21.83 7.94
CA ARG A 32 -7.35 -22.68 7.85
C ARG A 32 -6.16 -21.93 8.41
N PHE A 33 -5.35 -22.62 9.21
CA PHE A 33 -4.18 -22.02 9.85
C PHE A 33 -2.95 -22.91 9.67
N ALA A 34 -1.80 -22.26 9.48
CA ALA A 34 -0.49 -22.88 9.47
C ALA A 34 0.52 -22.00 10.20
N LEU A 35 1.64 -22.60 10.63
CA LEU A 35 2.78 -21.87 11.16
C LEU A 35 3.93 -21.95 10.18
N GLU A 36 4.57 -20.82 9.92
CA GLU A 36 5.82 -20.76 9.18
C GLU A 36 6.97 -20.64 10.18
N THR A 37 7.87 -21.64 10.20
CA THR A 37 8.98 -21.71 11.17
C THR A 37 10.28 -21.11 10.65
N SER A 38 10.45 -21.12 9.33
CA SER A 38 11.51 -20.46 8.59
C SER A 38 10.99 -20.07 7.20
N PRO A 39 11.66 -19.20 6.43
CA PRO A 39 11.14 -18.72 5.15
C PRO A 39 10.75 -19.86 4.21
N GLY A 40 9.46 -19.96 3.89
CA GLY A 40 8.90 -21.00 3.02
C GLY A 40 8.68 -22.37 3.68
N GLU A 41 9.07 -22.57 4.94
CA GLU A 41 8.77 -23.79 5.71
C GLU A 41 7.43 -23.64 6.43
N ILE A 42 6.35 -23.94 5.70
CA ILE A 42 4.97 -23.89 6.18
C ILE A 42 4.59 -25.26 6.75
N GLY A 43 4.24 -25.30 8.04
CA GLY A 43 3.85 -26.51 8.74
C GLY A 43 2.46 -27.04 8.36
N SER A 44 2.02 -28.09 9.05
CA SER A 44 0.74 -28.75 8.78
C SER A 44 -0.45 -27.79 8.94
N VAL A 45 -1.30 -27.73 7.92
CA VAL A 45 -2.53 -26.94 7.95
C VAL A 45 -3.55 -27.59 8.87
N LYS A 46 -4.15 -26.79 9.76
CA LYS A 46 -5.32 -27.18 10.57
C LYS A 46 -6.54 -26.40 10.13
N VAL A 47 -7.68 -27.09 10.03
CA VAL A 47 -8.95 -26.53 9.56
C VAL A 47 -9.94 -26.46 10.72
N TYR A 48 -10.64 -25.33 10.83
CA TYR A 48 -11.65 -25.05 11.84
C TYR A 48 -12.93 -24.56 11.16
N PRO A 49 -14.10 -25.17 11.41
CA PRO A 49 -15.37 -24.65 10.91
C PRO A 49 -15.66 -23.26 11.49
N CYS A 50 -15.96 -22.27 10.65
CA CYS A 50 -16.20 -20.89 11.12
C CYS A 50 -17.43 -20.82 12.04
N ALA A 51 -18.46 -21.64 11.79
CA ALA A 51 -19.68 -21.69 12.59
C ALA A 51 -19.47 -22.08 14.07
N ASP A 52 -18.34 -22.72 14.41
CA ASP A 52 -18.04 -23.16 15.77
C ASP A 52 -17.43 -22.04 16.63
N TYR A 53 -17.12 -20.87 16.05
CA TYR A 53 -16.44 -19.77 16.74
C TYR A 53 -17.15 -18.44 16.52
N PRO A 54 -17.19 -17.56 17.54
CA PRO A 54 -17.87 -16.27 17.44
C PRO A 54 -17.08 -15.22 16.65
N GLY A 55 -15.78 -15.46 16.38
CA GLY A 55 -14.94 -14.50 15.70
C GLY A 55 -13.52 -15.00 15.39
N VAL A 56 -12.79 -14.20 14.62
CA VAL A 56 -11.42 -14.49 14.16
C VAL A 56 -10.44 -14.61 15.33
N ALA A 57 -10.57 -13.78 16.36
CA ALA A 57 -9.65 -13.80 17.49
C ALA A 57 -9.76 -15.11 18.29
N GLU A 58 -10.98 -15.63 18.46
CA GLU A 58 -11.29 -16.84 19.22
C GLU A 58 -10.76 -18.09 18.52
N VAL A 59 -10.95 -18.19 17.21
CA VAL A 59 -10.41 -19.32 16.43
C VAL A 59 -8.87 -19.28 16.39
N ILE A 60 -8.24 -18.10 16.32
CA ILE A 60 -6.78 -17.98 16.40
C ILE A 60 -6.27 -18.42 17.78
N LYS A 61 -6.91 -17.99 18.88
CA LYS A 61 -6.56 -18.45 20.24
C LYS A 61 -6.68 -19.97 20.36
N LYS A 62 -7.74 -20.55 19.78
CA LYS A 62 -7.93 -22.01 19.75
C LYS A 62 -6.79 -22.70 18.99
N TYR A 63 -6.42 -22.19 17.82
CA TYR A 63 -5.33 -22.72 17.02
C TYR A 63 -3.98 -22.69 17.76
N LEU A 64 -3.63 -21.56 18.39
CA LEU A 64 -2.39 -21.41 19.16
C LEU A 64 -2.34 -22.38 20.35
N LYS A 65 -3.48 -22.58 21.03
CA LYS A 65 -3.60 -23.57 22.12
C LYS A 65 -3.42 -25.00 21.61
N ASP A 66 -4.06 -25.36 20.49
CA ASP A 66 -3.99 -26.70 19.90
C ASP A 66 -2.61 -27.04 19.32
N THR A 67 -1.83 -26.02 18.95
CA THR A 67 -0.44 -26.17 18.47
C THR A 67 0.59 -26.04 19.59
N LYS A 68 0.16 -25.75 20.83
CA LYS A 68 1.03 -25.56 22.01
C LYS A 68 2.10 -24.50 21.79
N ILE A 69 1.78 -23.46 21.01
CA ILE A 69 2.65 -22.31 20.76
C ILE A 69 2.28 -21.20 21.75
N GLY A 70 3.24 -20.74 22.53
CA GLY A 70 3.00 -19.76 23.58
C GLY A 70 2.70 -18.36 23.04
N ARG A 71 3.54 -17.86 22.12
CA ARG A 71 3.39 -16.54 21.52
C ARG A 71 3.86 -16.56 20.06
N VAL A 72 3.15 -15.83 19.22
CA VAL A 72 3.52 -15.50 17.84
C VAL A 72 3.58 -13.97 17.75
N ASN A 73 4.61 -13.42 17.10
CA ASN A 73 4.76 -11.98 16.97
C ASN A 73 4.12 -11.44 15.68
N HIS A 74 4.10 -12.25 14.62
CA HIS A 74 3.65 -11.83 13.31
C HIS A 74 2.62 -12.80 12.74
N ALA A 75 1.52 -12.23 12.26
CA ALA A 75 0.43 -12.97 11.65
C ALA A 75 0.00 -12.31 10.34
N ALA A 76 -0.41 -13.13 9.38
CA ALA A 76 -1.06 -12.67 8.16
C ALA A 76 -2.23 -13.58 7.78
N ILE A 77 -3.32 -12.95 7.31
CA ILE A 77 -4.60 -13.59 7.03
C ILE A 77 -5.01 -13.24 5.60
N ALA A 78 -5.18 -14.26 4.75
CA ALA A 78 -5.99 -14.17 3.55
C ALA A 78 -7.47 -14.33 3.93
N ILE A 79 -8.32 -13.40 3.50
CA ILE A 79 -9.76 -13.47 3.75
C ILE A 79 -10.56 -13.30 2.46
N ALA A 80 -11.63 -14.09 2.32
CA ALA A 80 -12.57 -14.03 1.20
C ALA A 80 -13.49 -12.79 1.29
N ASN A 81 -12.89 -11.60 1.29
CA ASN A 81 -13.56 -10.32 1.39
C ASN A 81 -12.66 -9.19 0.84
N PRO A 82 -13.23 -8.09 0.32
CA PRO A 82 -12.49 -6.84 0.18
C PRO A 82 -11.98 -6.37 1.55
N VAL A 83 -10.77 -5.83 1.59
CA VAL A 83 -10.18 -5.27 2.81
C VAL A 83 -9.87 -3.80 2.52
N ASP A 84 -10.69 -2.90 3.08
CA ASP A 84 -10.50 -1.45 2.98
C ASP A 84 -10.48 -0.86 4.40
N GLY A 85 -9.33 -0.37 4.82
CA GLY A 85 -9.10 0.13 6.17
C GLY A 85 -9.06 -0.95 7.26
N ASP A 86 -9.37 -0.53 8.48
CA ASP A 86 -9.22 -1.36 9.70
C ASP A 86 -10.40 -2.33 9.93
N GLN A 87 -11.59 -2.01 9.44
CA GLN A 87 -12.80 -2.79 9.69
C GLN A 87 -13.03 -3.79 8.57
N VAL A 88 -13.15 -5.07 8.93
CA VAL A 88 -13.47 -6.16 8.01
C VAL A 88 -14.84 -6.71 8.36
N SER A 89 -15.70 -6.89 7.36
CA SER A 89 -17.02 -7.52 7.50
C SER A 89 -17.18 -8.55 6.39
N MET A 90 -17.25 -9.83 6.75
CA MET A 90 -17.29 -10.92 5.79
C MET A 90 -18.61 -10.94 5.02
N THR A 91 -18.53 -11.10 3.70
CA THR A 91 -19.73 -11.20 2.83
C THR A 91 -20.44 -12.55 2.92
N ASN A 92 -19.71 -13.61 3.25
CA ASN A 92 -20.19 -15.00 3.22
C ASN A 92 -20.25 -15.67 4.62
N HIS A 93 -20.05 -14.89 5.68
CA HIS A 93 -20.14 -15.33 7.09
C HIS A 93 -20.42 -14.13 8.00
N ASP A 94 -20.88 -14.35 9.22
CA ASP A 94 -21.33 -13.27 10.13
C ASP A 94 -20.21 -12.56 10.91
N TRP A 95 -18.95 -12.94 10.71
CA TRP A 95 -17.82 -12.31 11.37
C TRP A 95 -17.54 -10.90 10.86
N SER A 96 -17.41 -9.97 11.81
CA SER A 96 -16.87 -8.63 11.60
C SER A 96 -15.89 -8.27 12.71
N PHE A 97 -14.77 -7.63 12.35
CA PHE A 97 -13.71 -7.31 13.31
C PHE A 97 -12.84 -6.14 12.83
N SER A 98 -12.22 -5.46 13.80
CA SER A 98 -11.13 -4.51 13.58
C SER A 98 -9.79 -5.26 13.56
N ILE A 99 -8.96 -4.98 12.55
CA ILE A 99 -7.62 -5.55 12.41
C ILE A 99 -6.76 -5.13 13.61
N GLU A 100 -6.72 -3.84 13.95
CA GLU A 100 -5.91 -3.30 15.04
C GLU A 100 -6.39 -3.78 16.42
N ALA A 101 -7.71 -3.87 16.64
CA ALA A 101 -8.25 -4.42 17.87
C ALA A 101 -7.87 -5.90 18.02
N THR A 102 -7.98 -6.68 16.94
CA THR A 102 -7.59 -8.11 16.92
C THR A 102 -6.11 -8.29 17.16
N ARG A 103 -5.26 -7.46 16.53
CA ARG A 103 -3.81 -7.44 16.72
C ARG A 103 -3.45 -7.22 18.20
N ARG A 104 -4.05 -6.22 18.85
CA ARG A 104 -3.84 -5.92 20.27
C ARG A 104 -4.33 -7.04 21.17
N ALA A 105 -5.52 -7.57 20.91
CA ALA A 105 -6.13 -8.63 21.71
C ALA A 105 -5.35 -9.95 21.68
N LEU A 106 -4.64 -10.22 20.57
CA LEU A 106 -3.80 -11.41 20.40
C LEU A 106 -2.32 -11.16 20.73
N GLY A 107 -1.94 -9.91 21.02
CA GLY A 107 -0.56 -9.56 21.36
C GLY A 107 0.43 -9.66 20.19
N PHE A 108 -0.05 -9.50 18.96
CA PHE A 108 0.79 -9.52 17.76
C PHE A 108 1.48 -8.16 17.56
N ASP A 109 2.74 -8.18 17.15
CA ASP A 109 3.47 -6.98 16.72
C ASP A 109 3.02 -6.57 15.30
N THR A 110 2.68 -7.57 14.47
CA THR A 110 2.12 -7.35 13.13
C THR A 110 0.95 -8.29 12.88
N LEU A 111 -0.17 -7.73 12.43
CA LEU A 111 -1.28 -8.48 11.85
C LEU A 111 -1.58 -7.86 10.48
N LEU A 112 -1.45 -8.67 9.43
CA LEU A 112 -1.87 -8.30 8.09
C LEU A 112 -3.14 -9.05 7.72
N VAL A 113 -4.07 -8.35 7.12
CA VAL A 113 -5.26 -8.95 6.52
C VAL A 113 -5.32 -8.48 5.08
N VAL A 114 -5.40 -9.43 4.16
CA VAL A 114 -5.42 -9.20 2.73
C VAL A 114 -6.55 -10.01 2.10
N ASN A 115 -7.01 -9.57 0.94
CA ASN A 115 -7.95 -10.36 0.16
C ASN A 115 -7.31 -11.71 -0.27
N ASP A 116 -8.14 -12.75 -0.34
CA ASP A 116 -7.76 -14.11 -0.73
C ASP A 116 -7.19 -14.22 -2.15
N PHE A 117 -7.75 -13.50 -3.11
CA PHE A 117 -7.22 -13.45 -4.48
C PHE A 117 -5.93 -12.63 -4.57
N THR A 118 -5.75 -11.61 -3.74
CA THR A 118 -4.45 -10.93 -3.58
C THR A 118 -3.38 -11.89 -3.07
N ALA A 119 -3.70 -12.68 -2.04
CA ALA A 119 -2.79 -13.72 -1.55
C ALA A 119 -2.52 -14.79 -2.62
N LEU A 120 -3.54 -15.29 -3.29
CA LEU A 120 -3.37 -16.28 -4.35
C LEU A 120 -2.51 -15.75 -5.50
N ALA A 121 -2.68 -14.48 -5.88
CA ALA A 121 -1.84 -13.84 -6.89
C ALA A 121 -0.38 -13.84 -6.46
N MET A 122 -0.08 -13.42 -5.23
CA MET A 122 1.28 -13.37 -4.70
C MET A 122 1.96 -14.75 -4.57
N ALA A 123 1.18 -15.84 -4.57
CA ALA A 123 1.72 -17.20 -4.59
C ALA A 123 2.25 -17.62 -5.97
N LEU A 124 1.72 -17.05 -7.07
CA LEU A 124 1.96 -17.55 -8.43
C LEU A 124 3.44 -17.59 -8.85
N PRO A 125 4.29 -16.59 -8.52
CA PRO A 125 5.71 -16.62 -8.89
C PRO A 125 6.47 -17.79 -8.24
N GLY A 126 6.01 -18.24 -7.06
CA GLY A 126 6.62 -19.32 -6.28
C GLY A 126 6.06 -20.72 -6.58
N LEU A 127 5.04 -20.84 -7.44
CA LEU A 127 4.50 -22.15 -7.80
C LEU A 127 5.49 -22.94 -8.67
N THR A 128 5.74 -24.18 -8.27
CA THR A 128 6.53 -25.15 -9.05
C THR A 128 5.70 -25.77 -10.18
N ASP A 129 6.37 -26.42 -11.13
CA ASP A 129 5.69 -27.14 -12.22
C ASP A 129 4.86 -28.34 -11.74
N ALA A 130 5.10 -28.85 -10.53
CA ALA A 130 4.27 -29.87 -9.91
C ALA A 130 2.97 -29.31 -9.30
N GLN A 131 2.92 -28.00 -9.06
CA GLN A 131 1.81 -27.29 -8.40
C GLN A 131 0.87 -26.59 -9.39
N ARG A 132 1.08 -26.82 -10.69
CA ARG A 132 0.24 -26.29 -11.75
C ARG A 132 0.25 -27.23 -12.96
N VAL A 133 -0.83 -27.23 -13.72
CA VAL A 133 -0.95 -27.99 -14.97
C VAL A 133 -1.21 -27.03 -16.11
N GLN A 134 -0.41 -27.11 -17.17
CA GLN A 134 -0.59 -26.27 -18.35
C GLN A 134 -1.78 -26.75 -19.18
N VAL A 135 -2.60 -25.80 -19.64
CA VAL A 135 -3.69 -26.03 -20.60
C VAL A 135 -3.41 -25.24 -21.88
N GLY A 136 -3.30 -25.96 -23.00
CA GLY A 136 -2.92 -25.38 -24.29
C GLY A 136 -1.42 -25.06 -24.43
N ALA A 137 -1.06 -24.38 -25.52
CA ALA A 137 0.31 -24.04 -25.86
C ALA A 137 0.80 -22.73 -25.20
N GLY A 138 2.02 -22.31 -25.56
CA GLY A 138 2.64 -21.08 -25.08
C GLY A 138 3.69 -21.34 -24.00
N ALA A 139 4.54 -20.34 -23.77
CA ALA A 139 5.59 -20.39 -22.78
C ALA A 139 5.57 -19.10 -21.95
N ARG A 140 5.78 -19.23 -20.63
CA ARG A 140 5.80 -18.10 -19.72
C ARG A 140 6.93 -17.16 -20.11
N ARG A 141 6.61 -15.87 -20.31
CA ARG A 141 7.63 -14.81 -20.37
C ARG A 141 8.06 -14.47 -18.94
N PRO A 142 9.35 -14.59 -18.58
CA PRO A 142 9.84 -14.13 -17.28
C PRO A 142 9.60 -12.63 -17.10
N ASN A 143 9.42 -12.21 -15.85
CA ASN A 143 9.25 -10.80 -15.49
C ASN A 143 8.18 -10.06 -16.32
N SER A 144 7.02 -10.68 -16.50
CA SER A 144 5.90 -10.12 -17.26
C SER A 144 4.60 -10.26 -16.49
N VAL A 145 3.60 -9.47 -16.87
CA VAL A 145 2.29 -9.43 -16.20
C VAL A 145 1.65 -10.81 -16.19
N ILE A 146 1.08 -11.19 -15.06
CA ILE A 146 0.35 -12.45 -14.88
C ILE A 146 -1.12 -12.11 -14.61
N GLY A 147 -2.05 -12.82 -15.23
CA GLY A 147 -3.46 -12.75 -14.88
C GLY A 147 -3.87 -13.93 -14.00
N LEU A 148 -4.79 -13.69 -13.07
CA LEU A 148 -5.38 -14.69 -12.20
C LEU A 148 -6.89 -14.60 -12.29
N LEU A 149 -7.55 -15.74 -12.45
CA LEU A 149 -9.00 -15.87 -12.29
C LEU A 149 -9.32 -17.17 -11.57
N GLY A 150 -10.44 -17.21 -10.85
CA GLY A 150 -10.76 -18.39 -10.04
C GLY A 150 -12.26 -18.61 -9.89
N PRO A 151 -12.86 -19.51 -10.69
CA PRO A 151 -14.24 -19.91 -10.51
C PRO A 151 -14.43 -20.73 -9.22
N GLY A 152 -15.26 -20.21 -8.32
CA GLY A 152 -15.63 -20.81 -7.04
C GLY A 152 -17.13 -20.63 -6.78
N THR A 153 -17.49 -20.22 -5.57
CA THR A 153 -18.83 -19.71 -5.27
C THR A 153 -19.12 -18.42 -6.06
N GLY A 154 -18.11 -17.57 -6.22
CA GLY A 154 -18.09 -16.43 -7.14
C GLY A 154 -16.97 -16.52 -8.18
N MET A 155 -16.57 -15.39 -8.74
CA MET A 155 -15.47 -15.27 -9.70
C MET A 155 -14.45 -14.23 -9.24
N GLY A 156 -13.40 -14.68 -8.56
CA GLY A 156 -12.31 -13.78 -8.20
C GLY A 156 -11.37 -13.55 -9.39
N VAL A 157 -10.86 -12.33 -9.48
CA VAL A 157 -9.94 -11.89 -10.55
C VAL A 157 -8.85 -11.02 -9.95
N SER A 158 -7.61 -11.25 -10.37
CA SER A 158 -6.47 -10.42 -9.99
C SER A 158 -5.41 -10.43 -11.09
N GLY A 159 -4.36 -9.63 -10.92
CA GLY A 159 -3.17 -9.70 -11.74
C GLY A 159 -1.93 -9.46 -10.91
N LEU A 160 -0.77 -9.91 -11.39
CA LEU A 160 0.52 -9.49 -10.86
C LEU A 160 1.27 -8.66 -11.89
N ILE A 161 1.74 -7.51 -11.44
CA ILE A 161 2.58 -6.60 -12.21
C ILE A 161 4.02 -6.73 -11.69
N PRO A 162 4.99 -7.04 -12.55
CA PRO A 162 6.39 -7.04 -12.15
C PRO A 162 6.86 -5.60 -11.89
N ALA A 163 7.54 -5.37 -10.78
CA ALA A 163 8.16 -4.10 -10.43
C ALA A 163 9.54 -4.35 -9.83
N ASP A 164 10.58 -4.26 -10.67
CA ASP A 164 11.98 -4.53 -10.32
C ASP A 164 12.19 -5.88 -9.60
N ASP A 165 12.46 -5.86 -8.30
CA ASP A 165 12.73 -7.01 -7.44
C ASP A 165 11.47 -7.57 -6.75
N ARG A 166 10.29 -7.02 -7.04
CA ARG A 166 9.02 -7.40 -6.40
C ARG A 166 7.84 -7.56 -7.37
N TRP A 167 6.75 -8.07 -6.82
CA TRP A 167 5.47 -8.23 -7.51
C TRP A 167 4.41 -7.36 -6.85
N ILE A 168 3.64 -6.64 -7.66
CA ILE A 168 2.50 -5.85 -7.19
C ILE A 168 1.23 -6.60 -7.58
N ALA A 169 0.45 -6.99 -6.58
CA ALA A 169 -0.86 -7.57 -6.80
C ALA A 169 -1.91 -6.49 -7.11
N LEU A 170 -2.58 -6.65 -8.25
CA LEU A 170 -3.71 -5.84 -8.66
C LEU A 170 -4.99 -6.46 -8.08
N GLY A 171 -5.53 -5.86 -7.02
CA GLY A 171 -6.88 -6.17 -6.55
C GLY A 171 -7.91 -5.73 -7.59
N SER A 172 -8.89 -6.59 -7.92
CA SER A 172 -9.92 -6.25 -8.90
C SER A 172 -11.23 -7.00 -8.67
N GLU A 173 -12.32 -6.40 -9.11
CA GLU A 173 -13.66 -7.02 -9.16
C GLU A 173 -14.00 -7.50 -10.57
N GLY A 174 -13.00 -7.99 -11.31
CA GLY A 174 -13.12 -8.32 -12.73
C GLY A 174 -14.20 -9.36 -13.03
N GLY A 175 -14.57 -10.21 -12.07
CA GLY A 175 -15.66 -11.17 -12.21
C GLY A 175 -17.03 -10.53 -12.45
N HIS A 176 -17.19 -9.26 -12.05
CA HIS A 176 -18.39 -8.48 -12.29
C HIS A 176 -18.44 -7.82 -13.68
N ALA A 177 -17.41 -7.99 -14.53
CA ALA A 177 -17.45 -7.52 -15.91
C ALA A 177 -18.64 -8.14 -16.68
N THR A 178 -19.26 -7.35 -17.56
CA THR A 178 -20.43 -7.77 -18.34
C THR A 178 -20.12 -8.97 -19.21
N PHE A 179 -20.98 -9.99 -19.12
CA PHE A 179 -20.91 -11.17 -19.99
C PHE A 179 -21.31 -10.80 -21.42
N ALA A 180 -20.43 -11.09 -22.37
CA ALA A 180 -20.68 -10.94 -23.80
C ALA A 180 -20.72 -12.34 -24.45
N PRO A 181 -21.90 -12.83 -24.87
CA PRO A 181 -22.05 -14.15 -25.47
C PRO A 181 -21.37 -14.17 -26.84
N ALA A 182 -20.87 -15.34 -27.22
CA ALA A 182 -20.09 -15.48 -28.44
C ALA A 182 -20.59 -16.57 -29.39
N ASP A 183 -21.61 -17.31 -29.00
CA ASP A 183 -22.37 -18.19 -29.88
C ASP A 183 -23.84 -18.29 -29.43
N GLU A 184 -24.65 -18.97 -30.23
CA GLU A 184 -26.09 -19.09 -30.00
C GLU A 184 -26.42 -19.82 -28.67
N ARG A 185 -25.57 -20.74 -28.21
CA ARG A 185 -25.78 -21.43 -26.92
C ARG A 185 -25.60 -20.43 -25.78
N GLU A 186 -24.57 -19.58 -25.87
CA GLU A 186 -24.32 -18.51 -24.91
C GLU A 186 -25.42 -17.42 -24.93
N ASP A 187 -26.01 -17.14 -26.11
CA ASP A 187 -27.18 -16.25 -26.22
C ASP A 187 -28.38 -16.79 -25.43
N ILE A 188 -28.65 -18.09 -25.52
CA ILE A 188 -29.72 -18.76 -24.75
C ILE A 188 -29.45 -18.64 -23.25
N VAL A 189 -28.20 -18.83 -22.82
CA VAL A 189 -27.79 -18.67 -21.42
C VAL A 189 -28.03 -17.23 -20.95
N LEU A 190 -27.63 -16.23 -21.74
CA LEU A 190 -27.85 -14.82 -21.42
C LEU A 190 -29.35 -14.47 -21.31
N GLN A 191 -30.17 -14.93 -22.26
CA GLN A 191 -31.62 -14.72 -22.23
C GLN A 191 -32.26 -15.36 -21.00
N TYR A 192 -31.82 -16.56 -20.62
CA TYR A 192 -32.28 -17.23 -19.42
C TYR A 192 -31.87 -16.45 -18.15
N ALA A 193 -30.60 -16.06 -18.04
CA ALA A 193 -30.07 -15.32 -16.89
C ALA A 193 -30.76 -13.96 -16.70
N ARG A 194 -31.08 -13.26 -17.78
CA ARG A 194 -31.78 -11.95 -17.76
C ARG A 194 -33.19 -11.99 -17.18
N LYS A 195 -33.82 -13.16 -17.11
CA LYS A 195 -35.11 -13.32 -16.41
C LYS A 195 -34.99 -13.13 -14.90
N LYS A 196 -33.79 -13.33 -14.34
CA LYS A 196 -33.51 -13.26 -12.90
C LYS A 196 -32.68 -12.04 -12.51
N TRP A 197 -31.71 -11.64 -13.34
CA TRP A 197 -30.81 -10.54 -13.05
C TRP A 197 -30.83 -9.48 -14.16
N SER A 198 -30.94 -8.20 -13.78
CA SER A 198 -30.85 -7.07 -14.71
C SER A 198 -29.46 -6.94 -15.34
N HIS A 199 -28.42 -7.30 -14.58
CA HIS A 199 -27.03 -7.37 -15.04
C HIS A 199 -26.50 -8.80 -14.93
N VAL A 200 -25.96 -9.29 -16.05
CA VAL A 200 -25.35 -10.62 -16.14
C VAL A 200 -23.85 -10.42 -16.32
N SER A 201 -23.11 -10.62 -15.23
CA SER A 201 -21.65 -10.60 -15.23
C SER A 201 -21.06 -11.96 -15.59
N PHE A 202 -19.76 -12.01 -15.88
CA PHE A 202 -19.04 -13.27 -16.01
C PHE A 202 -19.19 -14.16 -14.77
N GLU A 203 -19.20 -13.60 -13.56
CA GLU A 203 -19.45 -14.39 -12.33
C GLU A 203 -20.76 -15.19 -12.39
N ARG A 204 -21.85 -14.60 -12.90
CA ARG A 204 -23.17 -15.24 -12.92
C ARG A 204 -23.22 -16.49 -13.79
N VAL A 205 -22.30 -16.64 -14.74
CA VAL A 205 -22.30 -17.73 -15.74
C VAL A 205 -21.01 -18.55 -15.74
N ALA A 206 -19.90 -17.99 -15.25
CA ALA A 206 -18.57 -18.60 -15.24
C ALA A 206 -18.07 -18.92 -13.82
N ALA A 207 -18.91 -18.85 -12.78
CA ALA A 207 -18.64 -19.42 -11.47
C ALA A 207 -19.39 -20.77 -11.28
N GLY A 208 -19.20 -21.44 -10.13
CA GLY A 208 -19.86 -22.70 -9.81
C GLY A 208 -21.38 -22.67 -9.99
N PRO A 209 -22.10 -21.71 -9.39
CA PRO A 209 -23.55 -21.55 -9.61
C PRO A 209 -23.93 -21.26 -11.06
N GLY A 210 -23.01 -20.72 -11.86
CA GLY A 210 -23.21 -20.46 -13.29
C GLY A 210 -23.42 -21.73 -14.11
N ILE A 211 -22.84 -22.86 -13.69
CA ILE A 211 -23.07 -24.17 -14.34
C ILE A 211 -24.55 -24.57 -14.26
N GLU A 212 -25.21 -24.31 -13.12
CA GLU A 212 -26.64 -24.57 -12.97
C GLU A 212 -27.48 -23.67 -13.89
N VAL A 213 -27.10 -22.39 -14.00
CA VAL A 213 -27.75 -21.43 -14.91
C VAL A 213 -27.66 -21.93 -16.35
N ILE A 214 -26.48 -22.38 -16.77
CA ILE A 214 -26.25 -22.92 -18.12
C ILE A 214 -27.08 -24.18 -18.34
N TYR A 215 -27.03 -25.14 -17.41
CA TYR A 215 -27.75 -26.41 -17.51
C TYR A 215 -29.26 -26.20 -17.66
N ARG A 216 -29.85 -25.31 -16.86
CA ARG A 216 -31.28 -25.00 -16.95
C ARG A 216 -31.64 -24.28 -18.25
N ALA A 217 -30.78 -23.38 -18.73
CA ALA A 217 -31.00 -22.69 -20.00
C ALA A 217 -31.04 -23.67 -21.18
N LEU A 218 -30.05 -24.58 -21.23
CA LEU A 218 -29.96 -25.61 -22.28
C LEU A 218 -31.06 -26.68 -22.15
N ALA A 219 -31.45 -27.06 -20.93
CA ALA A 219 -32.59 -27.95 -20.73
C ALA A 219 -33.90 -27.32 -21.26
N GLY A 220 -34.08 -26.01 -21.06
CA GLY A 220 -35.21 -25.25 -21.60
C GLY A 220 -35.24 -25.25 -23.13
N ARG A 221 -34.09 -25.06 -23.79
CA ARG A 221 -33.92 -25.21 -25.24
C ARG A 221 -34.38 -26.59 -25.72
N ASP A 222 -33.96 -27.64 -25.01
CA ASP A 222 -34.26 -29.04 -25.34
C ASP A 222 -35.65 -29.50 -24.87
N LYS A 223 -36.44 -28.63 -24.23
CA LYS A 223 -37.74 -28.95 -23.61
C LYS A 223 -37.65 -30.09 -22.59
N LYS A 224 -36.49 -30.25 -21.92
CA LYS A 224 -36.26 -31.23 -20.86
C LYS A 224 -36.65 -30.66 -19.50
N ARG A 225 -37.27 -31.49 -18.66
CA ARG A 225 -37.57 -31.11 -17.27
C ARG A 225 -36.32 -31.29 -16.41
N VAL A 226 -36.03 -30.26 -15.62
CA VAL A 226 -34.95 -30.27 -14.63
C VAL A 226 -35.56 -30.27 -13.24
N ALA A 227 -35.03 -31.12 -12.35
CA ALA A 227 -35.45 -31.13 -10.95
C ALA A 227 -35.21 -29.75 -10.30
N ALA A 228 -36.06 -29.39 -9.32
CA ALA A 228 -35.93 -28.10 -8.65
C ALA A 228 -34.60 -27.97 -7.89
N ASN A 229 -34.10 -29.09 -7.34
CA ASN A 229 -32.95 -29.18 -6.45
C ASN A 229 -31.66 -29.69 -7.11
N VAL A 230 -31.53 -29.62 -8.44
CA VAL A 230 -30.26 -29.97 -9.08
C VAL A 230 -29.19 -28.96 -8.66
N ASP A 231 -28.04 -29.43 -8.19
CA ASP A 231 -26.91 -28.58 -7.82
C ASP A 231 -25.74 -28.73 -8.81
N THR A 232 -24.77 -27.83 -8.71
CA THR A 232 -23.57 -27.83 -9.57
C THR A 232 -22.76 -29.12 -9.46
N ILE A 233 -22.67 -29.73 -8.27
CA ILE A 233 -21.84 -30.92 -8.04
C ILE A 233 -22.42 -32.11 -8.80
N GLU A 234 -23.72 -32.29 -8.74
CA GLU A 234 -24.45 -33.34 -9.45
C GLU A 234 -24.38 -33.15 -10.97
N ILE A 235 -24.47 -31.90 -11.47
CA ILE A 235 -24.31 -31.62 -12.91
C ILE A 235 -22.90 -31.98 -13.37
N VAL A 236 -21.86 -31.58 -12.63
CA VAL A 236 -20.47 -31.92 -12.97
C VAL A 236 -20.26 -33.42 -12.96
N LYS A 237 -20.80 -34.14 -11.96
CA LYS A 237 -20.73 -35.60 -11.91
C LYS A 237 -21.35 -36.24 -13.16
N ARG A 238 -22.57 -35.85 -13.53
CA ARG A 238 -23.26 -36.34 -14.73
C ARG A 238 -22.49 -36.04 -16.01
N ALA A 239 -21.85 -34.87 -16.08
CA ALA A 239 -21.00 -34.49 -17.22
C ALA A 239 -19.80 -35.43 -17.36
N LEU A 240 -19.14 -35.76 -16.25
CA LEU A 240 -18.02 -36.70 -16.21
C LEU A 240 -18.45 -38.15 -16.51
N GLU A 241 -19.69 -38.51 -16.19
CA GLU A 241 -20.32 -39.79 -16.57
C GLU A 241 -20.80 -39.82 -18.04
N GLY A 242 -20.75 -38.69 -18.75
CA GLY A 242 -21.07 -38.60 -20.17
C GLY A 242 -22.54 -38.30 -20.48
N GLU A 243 -23.35 -37.82 -19.53
CA GLU A 243 -24.71 -37.36 -19.81
C GLU A 243 -24.66 -36.18 -20.81
N PRO A 244 -25.31 -36.27 -21.99
CA PRO A 244 -25.11 -35.30 -23.06
C PRO A 244 -25.37 -33.84 -22.68
N LEU A 245 -26.47 -33.57 -21.96
CA LEU A 245 -26.84 -32.21 -21.57
C LEU A 245 -25.88 -31.64 -20.51
N ALA A 246 -25.46 -32.47 -19.56
CA ALA A 246 -24.53 -32.06 -18.51
C ALA A 246 -23.14 -31.80 -19.11
N ALA A 247 -22.66 -32.70 -19.98
CA ALA A 247 -21.40 -32.53 -20.70
C ALA A 247 -21.41 -31.26 -21.58
N GLU A 248 -22.50 -31.00 -22.32
CA GLU A 248 -22.64 -29.76 -23.07
C GLU A 248 -22.60 -28.52 -22.16
N SER A 249 -23.28 -28.57 -21.02
CA SER A 249 -23.34 -27.45 -20.07
C SER A 249 -21.97 -27.12 -19.46
N VAL A 250 -21.20 -28.15 -19.08
CA VAL A 250 -19.84 -27.97 -18.57
C VAL A 250 -18.90 -27.50 -19.69
N ASP A 251 -19.07 -27.96 -20.93
CA ASP A 251 -18.28 -27.45 -22.07
C ASP A 251 -18.58 -25.97 -22.35
N VAL A 252 -19.85 -25.55 -22.31
CA VAL A 252 -20.24 -24.13 -22.45
C VAL A 252 -19.64 -23.30 -21.31
N PHE A 253 -19.68 -23.78 -20.07
CA PHE A 253 -19.01 -23.13 -18.94
C PHE A 253 -17.51 -22.94 -19.22
N CYS A 254 -16.82 -24.00 -19.66
CA CYS A 254 -15.40 -23.93 -20.00
C CYS A 254 -15.13 -22.95 -21.15
N GLY A 255 -16.02 -22.88 -22.14
CA GLY A 255 -15.91 -21.96 -23.26
C GLY A 255 -16.10 -20.49 -22.88
N ILE A 256 -17.07 -20.20 -22.00
CA ILE A 256 -17.26 -18.86 -21.42
C ILE A 256 -16.03 -18.48 -20.57
N LEU A 257 -15.52 -19.41 -19.76
CA LEU A 257 -14.31 -19.20 -18.96
C LEU A 257 -13.09 -18.92 -19.85
N GLY A 258 -12.94 -19.63 -20.97
CA GLY A 258 -11.90 -19.39 -21.97
C GLY A 258 -12.01 -18.00 -22.57
N THR A 259 -13.22 -17.59 -22.96
CA THR A 259 -13.51 -16.25 -23.49
C THR A 259 -13.10 -15.17 -22.49
N PHE A 260 -13.44 -15.37 -21.22
CA PHE A 260 -13.13 -14.45 -20.13
C PHE A 260 -11.64 -14.37 -19.84
N ALA A 261 -10.98 -15.51 -19.69
CA ALA A 261 -9.53 -15.62 -19.54
C ALA A 261 -8.79 -14.92 -20.67
N GLY A 262 -9.26 -15.08 -21.91
CA GLY A 262 -8.68 -14.41 -23.07
C GLY A 262 -8.90 -12.90 -23.06
N ASN A 263 -10.03 -12.42 -22.53
CA ASN A 263 -10.27 -10.98 -22.31
C ASN A 263 -9.25 -10.42 -21.31
N ILE A 264 -9.08 -11.09 -20.17
CA ILE A 264 -8.10 -10.67 -19.14
C ILE A 264 -6.68 -10.65 -19.73
N ALA A 265 -6.31 -11.65 -20.53
CA ALA A 265 -5.00 -11.71 -21.16
C ALA A 265 -4.70 -10.50 -22.06
N VAL A 266 -5.64 -10.10 -22.93
CA VAL A 266 -5.46 -8.92 -23.78
C VAL A 266 -5.56 -7.61 -23.01
N THR A 267 -6.42 -7.53 -21.99
CA THR A 267 -6.61 -6.31 -21.19
C THR A 267 -5.37 -5.98 -20.36
N LEU A 268 -4.74 -6.99 -19.75
CA LEU A 268 -3.57 -6.80 -18.89
C LEU A 268 -2.24 -6.92 -19.65
N GLY A 269 -2.23 -7.49 -20.85
CA GLY A 269 -1.00 -7.89 -21.53
C GLY A 269 -0.28 -9.03 -20.80
N ALA A 270 -1.03 -10.03 -20.33
CA ALA A 270 -0.58 -11.05 -19.39
C ALA A 270 0.35 -12.14 -19.99
N LEU A 271 1.49 -11.75 -20.55
CA LEU A 271 2.45 -12.66 -21.19
C LEU A 271 3.21 -13.57 -20.20
N GLY A 272 3.12 -13.27 -18.89
CA GLY A 272 3.55 -14.16 -17.82
C GLY A 272 2.61 -15.36 -17.62
N GLY A 273 1.45 -15.34 -18.29
CA GLY A 273 0.45 -16.40 -18.31
C GLY A 273 -0.85 -16.03 -17.61
N ILE A 274 -1.89 -16.81 -17.88
CA ILE A 274 -3.16 -16.78 -17.14
C ILE A 274 -3.24 -18.00 -16.22
N TYR A 275 -3.44 -17.76 -14.93
CA TYR A 275 -3.57 -18.80 -13.92
C TYR A 275 -5.03 -18.92 -13.51
N ILE A 276 -5.47 -20.16 -13.39
CA ILE A 276 -6.84 -20.53 -13.07
C ILE A 276 -6.80 -21.18 -11.70
N GLY A 277 -7.23 -20.42 -10.70
CA GLY A 277 -7.48 -20.89 -9.34
C GLY A 277 -8.93 -21.32 -9.15
N GLY A 278 -9.38 -21.27 -7.90
CA GLY A 278 -10.75 -21.61 -7.53
C GLY A 278 -11.01 -23.12 -7.46
N GLY A 279 -12.13 -23.48 -6.84
CA GLY A 279 -12.45 -24.89 -6.53
C GLY A 279 -13.17 -25.65 -7.65
N VAL A 280 -13.66 -24.97 -8.69
CA VAL A 280 -14.48 -25.60 -9.73
C VAL A 280 -13.62 -26.35 -10.75
N VAL A 281 -12.65 -25.67 -11.37
CA VAL A 281 -11.86 -26.22 -12.49
C VAL A 281 -11.02 -27.44 -12.09
N PRO A 282 -10.33 -27.48 -10.93
CA PRO A 282 -9.60 -28.68 -10.51
C PRO A 282 -10.46 -29.94 -10.43
N ARG A 283 -11.76 -29.83 -10.12
CA ARG A 283 -12.69 -30.96 -10.05
C ARG A 283 -13.11 -31.50 -11.41
N LEU A 284 -12.93 -30.72 -12.48
CA LEU A 284 -13.22 -31.15 -13.85
C LEU A 284 -12.13 -32.09 -14.41
N GLY A 285 -10.92 -32.05 -13.84
CA GLY A 285 -9.80 -32.91 -14.24
C GLY A 285 -9.52 -32.84 -15.76
N GLU A 286 -9.37 -33.99 -16.40
CA GLU A 286 -9.10 -34.09 -17.84
C GLU A 286 -10.20 -33.49 -18.73
N PHE A 287 -11.45 -33.40 -18.24
CA PHE A 287 -12.54 -32.79 -19.00
C PHE A 287 -12.19 -31.36 -19.39
N PHE A 288 -11.61 -30.60 -18.46
CA PHE A 288 -11.26 -29.20 -18.70
C PHE A 288 -10.24 -29.05 -19.85
N SER A 289 -9.21 -29.91 -19.88
CA SER A 289 -8.18 -29.89 -20.93
C SER A 289 -8.73 -30.27 -22.32
N ARG A 290 -9.80 -31.08 -22.37
CA ARG A 290 -10.46 -31.50 -23.63
C ARG A 290 -11.62 -30.59 -24.04
N SER A 291 -12.03 -29.67 -23.17
CA SER A 291 -13.14 -28.75 -23.40
C SER A 291 -12.79 -27.66 -24.41
N SER A 292 -13.80 -26.86 -24.74
CA SER A 292 -13.66 -25.68 -25.60
C SER A 292 -12.84 -24.53 -24.98
N PHE A 293 -12.41 -24.61 -23.71
CA PHE A 293 -11.69 -23.55 -23.01
C PHE A 293 -10.55 -22.94 -23.84
N ARG A 294 -9.60 -23.76 -24.31
CA ARG A 294 -8.41 -23.24 -25.00
C ARG A 294 -8.76 -22.61 -26.34
N LYS A 295 -9.63 -23.26 -27.11
CA LYS A 295 -10.14 -22.73 -28.39
C LYS A 295 -10.80 -21.35 -28.18
N ARG A 296 -11.57 -21.19 -27.10
CA ARG A 296 -12.28 -19.96 -26.76
C ARG A 296 -11.37 -18.87 -26.18
N PHE A 297 -10.32 -19.26 -25.47
CA PHE A 297 -9.26 -18.35 -25.03
C PHE A 297 -8.57 -17.66 -26.21
N GLU A 298 -8.21 -18.44 -27.24
CA GLU A 298 -7.50 -17.94 -28.42
C GLU A 298 -8.39 -17.19 -29.42
N ALA A 299 -9.71 -17.39 -29.36
CA ALA A 299 -10.68 -16.79 -30.29
C ALA A 299 -10.83 -15.26 -30.12
N LYS A 300 -9.80 -14.51 -30.53
CA LYS A 300 -9.71 -13.03 -30.49
C LYS A 300 -9.44 -12.41 -31.86
N GLY A 301 -9.88 -13.08 -32.93
CA GLY A 301 -9.72 -12.61 -34.31
C GLY A 301 -8.25 -12.38 -34.65
N ARG A 302 -7.90 -11.17 -35.12
CA ARG A 302 -6.51 -10.81 -35.45
C ARG A 302 -5.50 -10.94 -34.29
N PHE A 303 -5.97 -11.06 -33.05
CA PHE A 303 -5.13 -11.30 -31.86
C PHE A 303 -4.98 -12.79 -31.50
N GLU A 304 -5.50 -13.71 -32.30
CA GLU A 304 -5.38 -15.16 -32.05
C GLU A 304 -3.93 -15.60 -31.89
N ALA A 305 -3.05 -15.20 -32.81
CA ALA A 305 -1.62 -15.51 -32.72
C ALA A 305 -0.94 -14.91 -31.46
N TYR A 306 -1.44 -13.78 -30.95
CA TYR A 306 -0.94 -13.20 -29.71
C TYR A 306 -1.32 -14.09 -28.50
N LEU A 307 -2.57 -14.57 -28.44
CA LEU A 307 -3.07 -15.46 -27.37
C LEU A 307 -2.49 -16.88 -27.43
N GLN A 308 -2.19 -17.41 -28.61
CA GLN A 308 -1.52 -18.71 -28.75
C GLN A 308 -0.19 -18.78 -27.99
N ASN A 309 0.50 -17.63 -27.87
CA ASN A 309 1.77 -17.52 -27.15
C ASN A 309 1.61 -17.33 -25.63
N VAL A 310 0.40 -17.02 -25.14
CA VAL A 310 0.12 -16.86 -23.70
C VAL A 310 -0.19 -18.22 -23.09
N PRO A 311 0.61 -18.72 -22.14
CA PRO A 311 0.30 -19.98 -21.48
C PRO A 311 -0.87 -19.81 -20.51
N THR A 312 -1.65 -20.88 -20.33
CA THR A 312 -2.66 -20.94 -19.27
C THR A 312 -2.37 -22.09 -18.33
N TYR A 313 -2.56 -21.90 -17.03
CA TYR A 313 -2.20 -22.86 -15.99
C TYR A 313 -3.37 -23.06 -15.02
N VAL A 314 -3.74 -24.31 -14.75
CA VAL A 314 -4.63 -24.65 -13.64
C VAL A 314 -3.79 -24.87 -12.39
N ILE A 315 -4.09 -24.16 -11.31
CA ILE A 315 -3.38 -24.30 -10.04
C ILE A 315 -3.83 -25.60 -9.37
N THR A 316 -2.88 -26.48 -9.05
CA THR A 316 -3.13 -27.78 -8.39
C THR A 316 -2.54 -27.87 -6.99
N ALA A 317 -1.83 -26.83 -6.53
CA ALA A 317 -1.43 -26.71 -5.13
C ALA A 317 -2.64 -26.82 -4.19
N GLU A 318 -2.48 -27.53 -3.07
CA GLU A 318 -3.56 -27.76 -2.10
C GLU A 318 -3.94 -26.48 -1.34
N TYR A 319 -2.95 -25.71 -0.89
CA TYR A 319 -3.14 -24.45 -0.14
C TYR A 319 -2.25 -23.32 -0.66
N PRO A 320 -2.42 -22.88 -1.93
CA PRO A 320 -1.54 -21.90 -2.56
C PRO A 320 -1.56 -20.55 -1.85
N ALA A 321 -2.69 -20.18 -1.22
CA ALA A 321 -2.82 -18.92 -0.50
C ALA A 321 -1.75 -18.75 0.59
N PHE A 322 -1.33 -19.82 1.28
CA PHE A 322 -0.30 -19.70 2.32
C PHE A 322 1.06 -19.25 1.78
N LEU A 323 1.44 -19.66 0.57
CA LEU A 323 2.67 -19.19 -0.08
C LEU A 323 2.61 -17.68 -0.31
N GLY A 324 1.46 -17.18 -0.76
CA GLY A 324 1.28 -15.75 -1.02
C GLY A 324 1.14 -14.93 0.26
N VAL A 325 0.42 -15.42 1.27
CA VAL A 325 0.33 -14.78 2.59
C VAL A 325 1.70 -14.72 3.26
N SER A 326 2.50 -15.79 3.18
CA SER A 326 3.90 -15.80 3.62
C SER A 326 4.71 -14.74 2.86
N ALA A 327 4.63 -14.69 1.53
CA ALA A 327 5.35 -13.72 0.72
C ALA A 327 4.99 -12.26 1.08
N ILE A 328 3.69 -11.95 1.23
CA ILE A 328 3.22 -10.62 1.62
C ILE A 328 3.71 -10.26 3.03
N LEU A 329 3.63 -11.19 3.97
CA LEU A 329 4.11 -10.96 5.34
C LEU A 329 5.63 -10.77 5.35
N ALA A 330 6.37 -11.58 4.59
CA ALA A 330 7.81 -11.45 4.45
C ALA A 330 8.18 -10.10 3.81
N GLU A 331 7.47 -9.64 2.78
CA GLU A 331 7.69 -8.31 2.19
C GLU A 331 7.39 -7.20 3.21
N GLN A 332 6.27 -7.27 3.92
CA GLN A 332 5.93 -6.26 4.93
C GLN A 332 6.92 -6.22 6.09
N LEU A 333 7.34 -7.39 6.57
CA LEU A 333 8.35 -7.48 7.62
C LEU A 333 9.72 -7.09 7.08
N SER A 334 10.01 -7.36 5.81
CA SER A 334 11.22 -6.86 5.15
C SER A 334 11.14 -5.37 4.92
N ASN A 335 9.98 -4.75 4.72
CA ASN A 335 9.76 -3.31 4.59
C ASN A 335 9.71 -2.60 5.95
N ARG A 336 9.23 -3.27 7.01
CA ARG A 336 9.30 -2.80 8.42
C ARG A 336 10.68 -2.99 9.03
N ALA A 337 11.39 -4.04 8.63
CA ALA A 337 12.83 -4.19 8.79
C ALA A 337 13.59 -3.51 7.63
N GLY A 338 12.91 -2.79 6.74
CA GLY A 338 13.44 -2.28 5.48
C GLY A 338 12.93 -0.90 5.13
N GLY A 339 12.70 -0.09 6.15
CA GLY A 339 13.57 1.07 6.22
C GLY A 339 15.02 0.59 6.36
N SER A 340 15.61 0.14 5.24
CA SER A 340 17.04 -0.07 5.04
C SER A 340 17.83 -1.09 5.90
N SER A 341 17.21 -1.99 6.67
CA SER A 341 17.95 -2.80 7.67
C SER A 341 18.68 -4.09 7.20
N SER A 342 18.74 -4.48 5.92
CA SER A 342 19.29 -5.83 5.58
C SER A 342 20.34 -5.96 4.47
N ALA A 343 20.47 -5.03 3.52
CA ALA A 343 21.33 -5.26 2.35
C ALA A 343 22.82 -5.49 2.69
N VAL A 344 23.37 -4.74 3.65
CA VAL A 344 24.79 -4.90 4.05
C VAL A 344 24.99 -6.11 4.97
N PHE A 345 24.07 -6.38 5.90
CA PHE A 345 24.17 -7.52 6.80
C PHE A 345 24.07 -8.85 6.05
N GLU A 346 23.15 -8.96 5.10
CA GLU A 346 23.02 -10.14 4.24
C GLU A 346 24.25 -10.32 3.35
N ARG A 347 24.78 -9.23 2.78
CA ARG A 347 25.98 -9.30 1.95
C ARG A 347 27.23 -9.72 2.75
N ILE A 348 27.35 -9.28 4.01
CA ILE A 348 28.41 -9.76 4.93
C ILE A 348 28.26 -11.26 5.17
N ARG A 349 27.03 -11.77 5.42
CA ARG A 349 26.78 -13.21 5.65
C ARG A 349 27.07 -14.04 4.40
N GLN A 350 26.64 -13.60 3.23
CA GLN A 350 26.84 -14.29 1.95
C GLN A 350 28.32 -14.35 1.54
N MET A 351 29.08 -13.27 1.76
CA MET A 351 30.48 -13.21 1.34
C MET A 351 31.45 -13.80 2.37
N ARG A 352 30.99 -14.15 3.58
CA ARG A 352 31.83 -14.55 4.72
C ARG A 352 32.81 -15.70 4.40
N ASP A 353 32.39 -16.66 3.59
CA ASP A 353 33.20 -17.81 3.20
C ASP A 353 34.23 -17.48 2.12
N ALA A 354 33.99 -16.44 1.32
CA ALA A 354 34.89 -15.94 0.28
C ALA A 354 35.91 -14.90 0.79
N LEU A 355 35.76 -14.39 2.02
CA LEU A 355 36.66 -13.41 2.63
C LEU A 355 37.97 -14.05 3.12
N THR A 356 39.07 -13.28 3.05
CA THR A 356 40.34 -13.69 3.67
C THR A 356 40.21 -13.83 5.19
N PRO A 357 41.10 -14.59 5.87
CA PRO A 357 41.03 -14.75 7.33
C PRO A 357 41.05 -13.43 8.11
N ALA A 358 41.72 -12.41 7.58
CA ALA A 358 41.78 -11.09 8.20
C ALA A 358 40.49 -10.28 7.95
N GLU A 359 39.92 -10.32 6.74
CA GLU A 359 38.64 -9.65 6.45
C GLU A 359 37.46 -10.34 7.17
N ARG A 360 37.52 -11.66 7.37
CA ARG A 360 36.50 -12.42 8.11
C ARG A 360 36.41 -11.96 9.57
N ARG A 361 37.53 -11.59 10.21
CA ARG A 361 37.49 -10.99 11.56
C ARG A 361 36.78 -9.63 11.60
N VAL A 362 36.92 -8.82 10.54
CA VAL A 362 36.18 -7.56 10.40
C VAL A 362 34.69 -7.83 10.16
N ALA A 363 34.37 -8.85 9.35
CA ALA A 363 33.00 -9.32 9.12
C ALA A 363 32.33 -9.81 10.42
N ASP A 364 33.04 -10.61 11.21
CA ASP A 364 32.55 -11.13 12.48
C ASP A 364 32.33 -10.00 13.50
N LEU A 365 33.22 -9.01 13.54
CA LEU A 365 33.02 -7.79 14.35
C LEU A 365 31.79 -7.00 13.88
N ALA A 366 31.56 -6.91 12.55
CA ALA A 366 30.40 -6.23 11.98
C ALA A 366 29.08 -6.94 12.30
N LEU A 367 29.07 -8.27 12.32
CA LEU A 367 27.86 -9.06 12.63
C LEU A 367 27.56 -9.09 14.14
N ASN A 368 28.59 -9.24 14.98
CA ASN A 368 28.42 -9.44 16.42
C ASN A 368 28.35 -8.11 17.20
N HIS A 369 29.03 -7.07 16.71
CA HIS A 369 29.12 -5.77 17.39
C HIS A 369 28.93 -4.58 16.42
N PRO A 370 27.83 -4.52 15.65
CA PRO A 370 27.67 -3.54 14.56
C PRO A 370 27.67 -2.07 15.03
N ARG A 371 27.14 -1.79 16.23
CA ARG A 371 27.18 -0.43 16.82
C ARG A 371 28.60 0.05 17.10
N SER A 372 29.52 -0.87 17.39
CA SER A 372 30.94 -0.55 17.59
C SER A 372 31.55 -0.07 16.26
N ILE A 373 31.29 -0.78 15.16
CA ILE A 373 31.79 -0.39 13.85
C ILE A 373 31.25 0.97 13.39
N ILE A 374 29.98 1.27 13.67
CA ILE A 374 29.38 2.55 13.30
C ILE A 374 30.07 3.71 14.03
N ASN A 375 30.26 3.58 15.35
CA ASN A 375 30.71 4.68 16.19
C ASN A 375 32.24 4.82 16.30
N ASP A 376 32.99 3.74 16.12
CA ASP A 376 34.42 3.74 16.39
C ASP A 376 35.25 4.31 15.22
N PRO A 377 36.33 5.06 15.49
CA PRO A 377 37.35 5.39 14.49
C PRO A 377 37.95 4.13 13.83
N ILE A 378 38.46 4.25 12.59
CA ILE A 378 39.06 3.12 11.87
C ILE A 378 40.18 2.41 12.65
N VAL A 379 40.96 3.17 13.42
CA VAL A 379 42.03 2.67 14.28
C VAL A 379 41.49 1.69 15.33
N ASP A 380 40.32 1.99 15.88
CA ASP A 380 39.70 1.23 16.95
C ASP A 380 38.98 0.00 16.40
N ILE A 381 38.37 0.11 15.22
CA ILE A 381 37.81 -1.03 14.48
C ILE A 381 38.93 -2.03 14.14
N ALA A 382 40.05 -1.54 13.61
CA ALA A 382 41.19 -2.36 13.23
C ALA A 382 41.77 -3.10 14.45
N ARG A 383 41.92 -2.40 15.58
CA ARG A 383 42.37 -2.98 16.85
C ARG A 383 41.39 -4.02 17.40
N LYS A 384 40.08 -3.75 17.40
CA LYS A 384 39.04 -4.67 17.90
C LYS A 384 38.89 -5.93 17.03
N ALA A 385 39.15 -5.82 15.73
CA ALA A 385 39.15 -6.95 14.79
C ALA A 385 40.53 -7.65 14.67
N ASP A 386 41.55 -7.19 15.39
CA ASP A 386 42.93 -7.68 15.30
C ASP A 386 43.47 -7.69 13.85
N VAL A 387 43.40 -6.53 13.20
CA VAL A 387 43.85 -6.32 11.82
C VAL A 387 44.49 -4.93 11.62
N SER A 388 45.09 -4.72 10.45
CA SER A 388 45.59 -3.41 10.02
C SER A 388 44.44 -2.51 9.51
N GLN A 389 44.59 -1.18 9.61
CA GLN A 389 43.59 -0.23 9.05
C GLN A 389 43.33 -0.44 7.54
N PRO A 390 44.34 -0.71 6.68
CA PRO A 390 44.10 -1.05 5.27
C PRO A 390 43.23 -2.30 5.07
N THR A 391 43.27 -3.26 6.00
CA THR A 391 42.41 -4.47 5.96
C THR A 391 40.94 -4.10 6.13
N VAL A 392 40.61 -3.16 7.01
CA VAL A 392 39.25 -2.67 7.20
C VAL A 392 38.72 -2.01 5.92
N ILE A 393 39.54 -1.20 5.25
CA ILE A 393 39.17 -0.59 3.96
C ILE A 393 39.00 -1.65 2.86
N ARG A 394 39.88 -2.65 2.82
CA ARG A 394 39.80 -3.74 1.84
C ARG A 394 38.51 -4.54 2.02
N PHE A 395 38.17 -4.91 3.25
CA PHE A 395 36.90 -5.55 3.59
C PHE A 395 35.69 -4.73 3.10
N CYS A 396 35.66 -3.42 3.36
CA CYS A 396 34.58 -2.55 2.89
C CYS A 396 34.44 -2.60 1.36
N ARG A 397 35.56 -2.58 0.63
CA ARG A 397 35.58 -2.68 -0.84
C ARG A 397 35.19 -4.06 -1.36
N SER A 398 35.61 -5.13 -0.68
CA SER A 398 35.23 -6.51 -0.99
C SER A 398 33.70 -6.68 -0.93
N LEU A 399 33.01 -5.93 -0.07
CA LEU A 399 31.54 -5.91 0.00
C LEU A 399 30.86 -4.98 -1.03
N GLY A 400 31.64 -4.28 -1.88
CA GLY A 400 31.12 -3.32 -2.86
C GLY A 400 30.86 -1.92 -2.29
N CYS A 401 31.43 -1.57 -1.14
CA CYS A 401 31.36 -0.22 -0.59
C CYS A 401 32.54 0.64 -1.07
N GLN A 402 32.32 1.94 -1.26
CA GLN A 402 33.36 2.87 -1.73
C GLN A 402 34.44 3.14 -0.66
N GLY A 403 34.16 2.84 0.61
CA GLY A 403 35.08 2.97 1.74
C GLY A 403 34.39 2.71 3.07
N LEU A 404 35.07 3.02 4.19
CA LEU A 404 34.53 2.79 5.54
C LEU A 404 33.29 3.63 5.84
N SER A 405 33.23 4.88 5.37
CA SER A 405 32.07 5.76 5.62
C SER A 405 30.79 5.25 4.93
N ASP A 406 30.91 4.82 3.67
CA ASP A 406 29.81 4.19 2.91
C ASP A 406 29.39 2.86 3.56
N PHE A 407 30.36 2.06 4.02
CA PHE A 407 30.09 0.83 4.75
C PHE A 407 29.36 1.09 6.09
N LYS A 408 29.81 2.05 6.90
CA LYS A 408 29.16 2.45 8.14
C LYS A 408 27.75 2.96 7.91
N LEU A 409 27.54 3.75 6.86
CA LEU A 409 26.23 4.26 6.49
C LEU A 409 25.28 3.11 6.19
N LYS A 410 25.69 2.18 5.31
CA LYS A 410 24.93 0.96 4.94
C LYS A 410 24.69 0.00 6.12
N LEU A 411 25.63 -0.07 7.06
CA LEU A 411 25.51 -0.87 8.29
C LEU A 411 24.58 -0.21 9.32
N ALA A 412 24.57 1.13 9.39
CA ALA A 412 23.69 1.90 10.27
C ALA A 412 22.23 1.89 9.79
N THR A 413 22.03 2.01 8.48
CA THR A 413 20.73 1.73 7.83
C THR A 413 20.27 0.31 8.17
N GLY A 414 21.23 -0.62 8.10
CA GLY A 414 21.17 -2.02 8.50
C GLY A 414 20.64 -2.34 9.92
N LEU A 415 20.60 -1.40 10.87
CA LEU A 415 20.35 -1.70 12.29
C LEU A 415 19.02 -1.18 12.84
N THR A 416 18.38 -0.26 12.14
CA THR A 416 17.29 0.54 12.71
C THR A 416 15.91 0.23 12.15
N GLY A 417 15.77 -0.55 11.06
CA GLY A 417 14.45 -0.87 10.46
C GLY A 417 13.70 0.32 9.85
N THR A 418 14.07 1.53 10.25
CA THR A 418 13.82 2.81 9.62
C THR A 418 15.01 3.13 8.72
N ILE A 419 14.76 3.70 7.53
CA ILE A 419 15.80 4.48 6.86
C ILE A 419 16.18 5.50 7.94
N PRO A 420 17.38 5.48 8.55
CA PRO A 420 17.90 6.71 9.06
C PRO A 420 18.09 7.49 7.76
N VAL A 421 17.13 8.34 7.41
CA VAL A 421 17.41 9.34 6.40
C VAL A 421 18.40 10.25 7.08
N SER A 422 19.66 9.83 6.96
CA SER A 422 20.79 10.62 7.36
C SER A 422 20.64 11.88 6.54
N HIS A 423 20.52 13.01 7.22
CA HIS A 423 20.72 14.31 6.60
C HIS A 423 22.00 14.24 5.79
N SER A 424 21.84 14.06 4.48
CA SER A 424 22.95 13.80 3.59
C SER A 424 23.49 15.16 3.20
N GLN A 425 24.72 15.44 3.61
CA GLN A 425 25.36 16.69 3.28
C GLN A 425 25.64 16.75 1.78
N VAL A 426 25.22 17.86 1.18
CA VAL A 426 25.67 18.22 -0.16
C VAL A 426 27.12 18.69 0.00
N HIS A 427 28.04 18.00 -0.67
CA HIS A 427 29.46 18.30 -0.61
C HIS A 427 29.91 19.06 -1.86
N LEU A 428 30.93 19.91 -1.71
CA LEU A 428 31.64 20.48 -2.85
C LEU A 428 32.28 19.34 -3.66
N GLY A 429 31.81 19.15 -4.89
CA GLY A 429 32.24 18.07 -5.79
C GLY A 429 31.18 17.02 -6.09
N ASP A 430 29.99 17.08 -5.47
CA ASP A 430 28.86 16.23 -5.83
C ASP A 430 28.44 16.44 -7.30
N THR A 431 28.12 15.36 -8.01
CA THR A 431 27.53 15.48 -9.36
C THR A 431 26.09 16.00 -9.27
N ALA A 432 25.54 16.49 -10.38
CA ALA A 432 24.15 16.96 -10.45
C ALA A 432 23.14 15.91 -9.97
N THR A 433 23.40 14.64 -10.29
CA THR A 433 22.59 13.51 -9.83
C THR A 433 22.71 13.32 -8.31
N ASP A 434 23.92 13.44 -7.76
CA ASP A 434 24.19 13.20 -6.34
C ASP A 434 23.59 14.27 -5.45
N PHE A 435 23.82 15.56 -5.74
CA PHE A 435 23.22 16.61 -4.92
C PHE A 435 21.71 16.71 -5.15
N GLY A 436 21.21 16.40 -6.36
CA GLY A 436 19.78 16.37 -6.66
C GLY A 436 19.04 15.35 -5.82
N ALA A 437 19.53 14.10 -5.78
CA ALA A 437 18.98 13.05 -4.94
C ALA A 437 19.02 13.43 -3.45
N LYS A 438 20.17 13.93 -2.96
CA LYS A 438 20.32 14.35 -1.55
C LYS A 438 19.33 15.45 -1.15
N VAL A 439 19.10 16.45 -2.00
CA VAL A 439 18.14 17.53 -1.73
C VAL A 439 16.71 16.99 -1.66
N LEU A 440 16.33 16.11 -2.59
CA LEU A 440 15.01 15.48 -2.61
C LEU A 440 14.80 14.59 -1.38
N ASP A 441 15.75 13.72 -1.08
CA ASP A 441 15.66 12.78 0.04
C ASP A 441 15.58 13.51 1.39
N ASN A 442 16.40 14.56 1.59
CA ASN A 442 16.34 15.39 2.80
C ASN A 442 14.97 16.09 2.94
N THR A 443 14.39 16.54 1.82
CA THR A 443 13.08 17.22 1.80
C THR A 443 11.95 16.23 2.10
N VAL A 444 11.92 15.09 1.43
CA VAL A 444 10.93 14.02 1.65
C VAL A 444 10.94 13.59 3.12
N SER A 445 12.13 13.45 3.69
CA SER A 445 12.31 12.99 5.07
C SER A 445 11.81 14.00 6.08
N ALA A 446 12.08 15.29 5.85
CA ALA A 446 11.55 16.35 6.69
C ALA A 446 10.02 16.41 6.63
N ILE A 447 9.41 16.18 5.46
CA ILE A 447 7.95 16.12 5.30
C ILE A 447 7.36 14.90 6.03
N LEU A 448 7.98 13.74 5.91
CA LEU A 448 7.55 12.53 6.61
C LEU A 448 7.66 12.69 8.13
N GLN A 449 8.75 13.27 8.63
CA GLN A 449 8.91 13.59 10.05
C GLN A 449 7.84 14.57 10.54
N LEU A 450 7.54 15.62 9.76
CA LEU A 450 6.46 16.54 10.07
C LEU A 450 5.12 15.80 10.20
N ARG A 451 4.78 14.92 9.24
CA ARG A 451 3.55 14.12 9.27
C ARG A 451 3.44 13.27 10.55
N GLU A 452 4.54 12.66 10.98
CA GLU A 452 4.55 11.78 12.16
C GLU A 452 4.39 12.54 13.48
N HIS A 453 4.92 13.77 13.58
CA HIS A 453 4.97 14.54 14.81
C HIS A 453 3.94 15.67 14.87
N LEU A 454 3.15 15.87 13.81
CA LEU A 454 2.17 16.95 13.75
C LEU A 454 1.07 16.74 14.79
N ASN A 455 0.91 17.73 15.68
CA ASN A 455 -0.20 17.75 16.63
C ASN A 455 -1.48 18.27 15.96
N PHE A 456 -2.34 17.35 15.52
CA PHE A 456 -3.60 17.69 14.85
C PHE A 456 -4.60 18.46 15.72
N GLU A 457 -4.54 18.35 17.04
CA GLU A 457 -5.38 19.15 17.95
C GLU A 457 -5.02 20.65 17.85
N GLN A 458 -3.72 20.96 17.77
CA GLN A 458 -3.25 22.33 17.58
C GLN A 458 -3.54 22.84 16.18
N VAL A 459 -3.43 21.98 15.16
CA VAL A 459 -3.82 22.33 13.78
C VAL A 459 -5.30 22.67 13.71
N GLU A 460 -6.17 21.86 14.32
CA GLU A 460 -7.60 22.12 14.39
C GLU A 460 -7.87 23.45 15.09
N ARG A 461 -7.30 23.67 16.28
CA ARG A 461 -7.44 24.93 17.01
C ARG A 461 -6.95 26.16 16.23
N ALA A 462 -5.88 26.02 15.43
CA ALA A 462 -5.43 27.09 14.55
C ALA A 462 -6.47 27.39 13.45
N ILE A 463 -7.05 26.35 12.83
CA ILE A 463 -8.11 26.48 11.82
C ILE A 463 -9.35 27.18 12.42
N ASP A 464 -9.76 26.84 13.64
CA ASP A 464 -10.86 27.51 14.36
C ASP A 464 -10.63 29.01 14.50
N LEU A 465 -9.44 29.38 14.99
CA LEU A 465 -9.05 30.78 15.19
C LEU A 465 -9.05 31.54 13.87
N LEU A 466 -8.48 30.95 12.81
CA LEU A 466 -8.42 31.56 11.48
C LEU A 466 -9.81 31.71 10.86
N ASN A 467 -10.67 30.70 10.99
CA ASN A 467 -12.01 30.74 10.41
C ASN A 467 -12.89 31.83 11.06
N GLY A 468 -12.77 32.01 12.38
CA GLY A 468 -13.49 33.02 13.15
C GLY A 468 -12.81 34.40 13.21
N ALA A 469 -11.68 34.59 12.52
CA ALA A 469 -10.94 35.84 12.57
C ALA A 469 -11.67 36.97 11.83
N ARG A 470 -11.69 38.15 12.44
CA ARG A 470 -12.11 39.40 11.78
C ARG A 470 -11.09 39.88 10.76
N ARG A 471 -9.79 39.70 11.08
CA ARG A 471 -8.64 40.03 10.24
C ARG A 471 -7.52 39.05 10.55
N ILE A 472 -6.77 38.65 9.51
CA ILE A 472 -5.58 37.82 9.67
C ILE A 472 -4.34 38.58 9.18
N GLU A 473 -3.31 38.68 10.00
CA GLU A 473 -2.01 39.21 9.57
C GLU A 473 -0.95 38.12 9.54
N PHE A 474 -0.18 38.08 8.46
CA PHE A 474 0.92 37.14 8.30
C PHE A 474 2.25 37.86 8.51
N TYR A 475 2.99 37.47 9.55
CA TYR A 475 4.29 38.07 9.87
C TYR A 475 5.40 37.09 9.53
N GLY A 476 6.42 37.56 8.81
CA GLY A 476 7.62 36.77 8.54
C GLY A 476 8.78 37.67 8.16
N LEU A 477 9.99 37.36 8.61
CA LEU A 477 11.20 38.13 8.27
C LEU A 477 12.06 37.35 7.27
N GLY A 478 12.68 38.05 6.32
CA GLY A 478 13.54 37.46 5.30
C GLY A 478 12.85 36.32 4.55
N ASN A 479 13.45 35.13 4.55
CA ASN A 479 12.88 33.94 3.89
C ASN A 479 11.49 33.54 4.42
N SER A 480 11.16 33.87 5.66
CA SER A 480 9.83 33.57 6.22
C SER A 480 8.76 34.53 5.69
N ASN A 481 9.13 35.70 5.18
CA ASN A 481 8.20 36.61 4.52
C ASN A 481 7.61 36.01 3.24
N ILE A 482 8.37 35.17 2.53
CA ILE A 482 7.85 34.48 1.32
C ILE A 482 6.67 33.57 1.69
N VAL A 483 6.78 32.87 2.82
CA VAL A 483 5.70 32.02 3.33
C VAL A 483 4.52 32.88 3.80
N ALA A 484 4.78 34.01 4.46
CA ALA A 484 3.74 34.94 4.89
C ALA A 484 2.97 35.53 3.69
N GLN A 485 3.65 35.87 2.60
CA GLN A 485 3.05 36.37 1.37
C GLN A 485 2.22 35.30 0.64
N ASP A 486 2.73 34.07 0.56
CA ASP A 486 1.97 32.92 0.03
C ASP A 486 0.69 32.67 0.85
N ALA A 487 0.79 32.74 2.18
CA ALA A 487 -0.35 32.59 3.06
C ALA A 487 -1.38 33.72 2.86
N HIS A 488 -0.95 34.98 2.75
CA HIS A 488 -1.84 36.08 2.38
C HIS A 488 -2.56 35.81 1.05
N TYR A 489 -1.82 35.37 0.02
CA TYR A 489 -2.37 35.05 -1.29
C TYR A 489 -3.37 33.88 -1.27
N LYS A 490 -3.24 32.93 -0.36
CA LYS A 490 -4.21 31.83 -0.19
C LYS A 490 -5.43 32.28 0.60
N PHE A 491 -5.23 32.96 1.72
CA PHE A 491 -6.29 33.26 2.67
C PHE A 491 -7.18 34.44 2.28
N PHE A 492 -6.71 35.40 1.48
CA PHE A 492 -7.57 36.50 1.01
C PHE A 492 -8.76 35.98 0.17
N ARG A 493 -8.60 34.84 -0.51
CA ARG A 493 -9.64 34.19 -1.31
C ARG A 493 -10.82 33.69 -0.47
N PHE A 494 -10.63 33.52 0.83
CA PHE A 494 -11.70 33.09 1.73
C PHE A 494 -12.61 34.25 2.17
N GLY A 495 -12.38 35.49 1.71
CA GLY A 495 -13.17 36.66 2.12
C GLY A 495 -12.83 37.15 3.53
N ILE A 496 -11.66 36.77 4.06
CA ILE A 496 -11.12 37.32 5.30
C ILE A 496 -10.16 38.45 4.95
N PRO A 497 -10.30 39.65 5.54
CA PRO A 497 -9.29 40.69 5.40
C PRO A 497 -7.93 40.16 5.84
N THR A 498 -6.97 40.08 4.91
CA THR A 498 -5.63 39.57 5.19
C THR A 498 -4.55 40.49 4.65
N ILE A 499 -3.39 40.48 5.29
CA ILE A 499 -2.19 41.19 4.83
C ILE A 499 -0.92 40.47 5.31
N ALA A 500 0.17 40.57 4.56
CA ALA A 500 1.48 40.09 4.97
C ALA A 500 2.46 41.26 5.18
N TYR A 501 3.17 41.25 6.31
CA TYR A 501 4.21 42.23 6.60
C TYR A 501 5.57 41.56 6.73
N GLY A 502 6.51 41.99 5.88
CA GLY A 502 7.91 41.54 5.88
C GLY A 502 8.87 42.40 6.69
N ASP A 503 8.42 43.59 7.08
CA ASP A 503 9.22 44.62 7.75
C ASP A 503 8.81 44.77 9.22
N LEU A 504 9.79 44.83 10.13
CA LEU A 504 9.56 44.89 11.58
C LEU A 504 8.85 46.17 12.02
N TYR A 505 9.14 47.30 11.37
CA TYR A 505 8.52 48.57 11.73
C TYR A 505 7.04 48.57 11.35
N MET A 506 6.70 48.03 10.18
CA MET A 506 5.32 47.80 9.76
C MET A 506 4.59 46.78 10.64
N GLN A 507 5.24 45.67 10.99
CA GLN A 507 4.67 44.69 11.93
C GLN A 507 4.37 45.34 13.30
N ALA A 508 5.29 46.17 13.83
CA ALA A 508 5.09 46.87 15.10
C ALA A 508 3.94 47.88 15.04
N ALA A 509 3.87 48.69 13.99
CA ALA A 509 2.81 49.66 13.79
C ALA A 509 1.44 48.99 13.64
N SER A 510 1.36 47.88 12.88
CA SER A 510 0.11 47.15 12.70
C SER A 510 -0.32 46.42 13.96
N ALA A 511 0.61 45.76 14.67
CA ALA A 511 0.35 45.05 15.92
C ALA A 511 -0.32 45.92 16.98
N ALA A 512 0.04 47.20 17.06
CA ALA A 512 -0.57 48.17 17.98
C ALA A 512 -2.04 48.51 17.65
N LEU A 513 -2.50 48.20 16.44
CA LEU A 513 -3.86 48.46 15.96
C LEU A 513 -4.76 47.21 16.02
N LEU A 514 -4.21 46.05 16.37
CA LEU A 514 -4.96 44.80 16.48
C LEU A 514 -5.74 44.74 17.78
N GLY A 515 -6.80 43.92 17.80
CA GLY A 515 -7.61 43.72 18.99
C GLY A 515 -8.26 42.34 19.06
N LYS A 516 -9.26 42.23 19.93
CA LYS A 516 -10.06 40.99 20.07
C LYS A 516 -10.69 40.60 18.73
N GLY A 517 -10.51 39.34 18.35
CA GLY A 517 -11.02 38.78 17.10
C GLY A 517 -10.04 38.88 15.93
N ASP A 518 -8.90 39.58 16.08
CA ASP A 518 -7.84 39.58 15.08
C ASP A 518 -6.81 38.48 15.38
N VAL A 519 -6.21 37.91 14.33
CA VAL A 519 -5.26 36.80 14.43
C VAL A 519 -3.98 37.14 13.68
N ILE A 520 -2.83 36.89 14.31
CA ILE A 520 -1.52 36.90 13.65
C ILE A 520 -1.09 35.46 13.41
N VAL A 521 -0.62 35.16 12.20
CA VAL A 521 0.17 33.97 11.89
C VAL A 521 1.63 34.38 11.74
N ALA A 522 2.43 34.07 12.74
CA ALA A 522 3.86 34.41 12.78
C ALA A 522 4.70 33.22 12.31
N VAL A 523 5.37 33.38 11.17
CA VAL A 523 6.26 32.39 10.58
C VAL A 523 7.71 32.73 10.92
N SER A 524 8.38 31.87 11.68
CA SER A 524 9.78 32.06 12.02
C SER A 524 10.45 30.74 12.34
N LYS A 525 11.41 30.31 11.51
CA LYS A 525 12.18 29.09 11.79
C LYS A 525 12.85 29.12 13.16
N SER A 526 13.60 30.20 13.45
CA SER A 526 14.39 30.29 14.67
C SER A 526 13.55 30.53 15.91
N GLY A 527 12.38 31.16 15.77
CA GLY A 527 11.48 31.50 16.87
C GLY A 527 12.11 32.39 17.95
N ARG A 528 13.22 33.07 17.64
CA ARG A 528 14.11 33.73 18.63
C ARG A 528 14.34 35.22 18.39
N ALA A 529 13.86 35.80 17.29
CA ALA A 529 14.07 37.20 16.97
C ALA A 529 13.43 38.12 18.04
N PRO A 530 14.22 38.84 18.86
CA PRO A 530 13.68 39.60 20.00
C PRO A 530 12.66 40.66 19.61
N GLU A 531 12.86 41.31 18.47
CA GLU A 531 12.00 42.37 17.94
C GLU A 531 10.64 41.80 17.54
N LEU A 532 10.62 40.66 16.82
CA LEU A 532 9.38 39.97 16.48
C LEU A 532 8.62 39.56 17.74
N LEU A 533 9.31 39.00 18.74
CA LEU A 533 8.68 38.60 19.99
C LEU A 533 8.03 39.77 20.73
N ARG A 534 8.68 40.95 20.77
CA ARG A 534 8.11 42.17 21.36
C ARG A 534 6.87 42.65 20.62
N VAL A 535 6.89 42.61 19.29
CA VAL A 535 5.75 42.98 18.45
C VAL A 535 4.55 42.08 18.75
N LEU A 536 4.78 40.77 18.85
CA LEU A 536 3.72 39.81 19.17
C LEU A 536 3.18 40.00 20.59
N ASP A 537 4.04 40.33 21.56
CA ASP A 537 3.61 40.65 22.92
C ASP A 537 2.64 41.85 22.94
N VAL A 538 2.93 42.90 22.16
CA VAL A 538 2.05 44.09 22.02
C VAL A 538 0.69 43.70 21.43
N ALA A 539 0.67 42.92 20.35
CA ALA A 539 -0.58 42.47 19.74
C ALA A 539 -1.41 41.60 20.69
N MET A 540 -0.76 40.70 21.44
CA MET A 540 -1.44 39.85 22.42
C MET A 540 -1.99 40.65 23.60
N GLN A 541 -1.28 41.68 24.06
CA GLN A 541 -1.78 42.62 25.08
C GLN A 541 -3.01 43.40 24.60
N ALA A 542 -3.07 43.74 23.32
CA ALA A 542 -4.23 44.37 22.71
C ALA A 542 -5.42 43.40 22.48
N GLY A 543 -5.19 42.09 22.65
CA GLY A 543 -6.23 41.04 22.63
C GLY A 543 -6.25 40.18 21.37
N ALA A 544 -5.30 40.38 20.45
CA ALA A 544 -5.16 39.52 19.27
C ALA A 544 -4.66 38.12 19.65
N LYS A 545 -4.99 37.12 18.84
CA LYS A 545 -4.46 35.76 18.99
C LYS A 545 -3.26 35.56 18.07
N VAL A 546 -2.30 34.76 18.52
CA VAL A 546 -1.07 34.48 17.75
C VAL A 546 -0.97 32.98 17.50
N ILE A 547 -0.88 32.60 16.22
CA ILE A 547 -0.53 31.27 15.75
C ILE A 547 0.94 31.33 15.30
N ALA A 548 1.80 30.49 15.88
CA ALA A 548 3.20 30.42 15.49
C ALA A 548 3.46 29.20 14.61
N ILE A 549 4.15 29.39 13.49
CA ILE A 549 4.76 28.32 12.69
C ILE A 549 6.27 28.42 12.89
N THR A 550 6.81 27.51 13.69
CA THR A 550 8.19 27.61 14.21
C THR A 550 8.74 26.27 14.70
N SER A 551 10.00 26.22 15.11
CA SER A 551 10.56 25.04 15.77
C SER A 551 10.05 24.92 17.21
N SER A 552 9.95 23.69 17.72
CA SER A 552 9.55 23.43 19.11
C SER A 552 10.52 24.06 20.11
N ASN A 553 10.04 24.25 21.34
CA ASN A 553 10.83 24.79 22.45
C ASN A 553 11.44 26.18 22.24
N THR A 554 11.01 26.93 21.21
CA THR A 554 11.44 28.30 20.96
C THR A 554 10.66 29.30 21.83
N PRO A 555 11.24 30.49 22.11
CA PRO A 555 10.50 31.57 22.76
C PRO A 555 9.18 31.91 22.06
N LEU A 556 9.15 31.87 20.72
CA LEU A 556 7.93 32.09 19.95
C LEU A 556 6.88 31.00 20.21
N ALA A 557 7.25 29.72 20.13
CA ALA A 557 6.33 28.60 20.39
C ALA A 557 5.69 28.70 21.78
N LYS A 558 6.49 29.05 22.80
CA LYS A 558 6.02 29.16 24.20
C LYS A 558 5.06 30.32 24.45
N ARG A 559 5.14 31.39 23.65
CA ARG A 559 4.33 32.61 23.82
C ARG A 559 3.05 32.59 23.00
N ALA A 560 3.04 31.87 21.89
CA ALA A 560 1.91 31.84 20.98
C ALA A 560 0.65 31.28 21.64
N THR A 561 -0.52 31.71 21.15
CA THR A 561 -1.81 31.10 21.53
C THR A 561 -1.89 29.65 21.06
N VAL A 562 -1.37 29.39 19.86
CA VAL A 562 -1.23 28.06 19.26
C VAL A 562 0.14 27.98 18.61
N ALA A 563 0.87 26.88 18.84
CA ALA A 563 2.16 26.61 18.20
C ALA A 563 2.03 25.41 17.28
N LEU A 564 2.40 25.61 16.02
CA LEU A 564 2.51 24.59 14.98
C LEU A 564 4.00 24.33 14.77
N GLU A 565 4.47 23.24 15.37
CA GLU A 565 5.89 22.92 15.47
C GLU A 565 6.37 22.20 14.21
N THR A 566 7.44 22.71 13.58
CA THR A 566 8.02 22.18 12.34
C THR A 566 9.50 21.82 12.54
N ASP A 567 9.74 20.90 13.48
CA ASP A 567 11.09 20.45 13.83
C ASP A 567 11.76 19.69 12.68
N HIS A 568 12.99 20.06 12.39
CA HIS A 568 13.84 19.38 11.42
C HIS A 568 15.32 19.73 11.69
N ILE A 569 16.22 18.85 11.29
CA ILE A 569 17.67 19.11 11.40
C ILE A 569 18.10 19.87 10.13
N GLU A 570 18.63 21.08 10.29
CA GLU A 570 19.23 21.84 9.17
C GLU A 570 20.63 22.29 9.58
N ILE A 571 21.63 21.94 8.78
CA ILE A 571 23.04 22.22 9.08
C ILE A 571 23.30 23.71 8.83
N ARG A 572 23.84 24.40 9.83
CA ARG A 572 24.01 25.87 9.86
C ARG A 572 24.92 26.44 8.76
N GLU A 573 25.68 25.60 8.05
CA GLU A 573 26.68 26.04 7.06
C GLU A 573 26.08 26.33 5.68
N SER A 574 24.90 25.79 5.33
CA SER A 574 24.20 26.20 4.11
C SER A 574 23.31 27.40 4.41
N GLN A 575 23.68 28.59 3.92
CA GLN A 575 22.91 29.83 4.08
C GLN A 575 21.51 29.82 3.42
N LEU A 576 21.09 28.69 2.83
CA LEU A 576 19.80 28.51 2.20
C LEU A 576 18.91 27.64 3.09
N SER A 577 17.92 28.25 3.75
CA SER A 577 16.92 27.53 4.55
C SER A 577 15.84 26.93 3.64
N MET A 578 16.21 25.91 2.87
CA MET A 578 15.33 25.32 1.86
C MET A 578 14.25 24.45 2.48
N ILE A 579 14.61 23.65 3.50
CA ILE A 579 13.71 22.66 4.09
C ILE A 579 12.65 23.34 4.95
N SER A 580 13.07 24.23 5.86
CA SER A 580 12.12 24.93 6.74
C SER A 580 11.05 25.69 5.96
N ARG A 581 11.42 26.29 4.82
CA ARG A 581 10.50 27.03 3.98
C ARG A 581 9.45 26.11 3.37
N ILE A 582 9.84 24.93 2.88
CA ILE A 582 8.92 23.94 2.34
C ILE A 582 7.97 23.44 3.44
N LEU A 583 8.49 23.11 4.63
CA LEU A 583 7.64 22.67 5.74
C LEU A 583 6.62 23.74 6.15
N HIS A 584 7.03 25.00 6.23
CA HIS A 584 6.10 26.08 6.55
C HIS A 584 5.06 26.31 5.45
N LEU A 585 5.43 26.19 4.15
CA LEU A 585 4.48 26.27 3.04
C LEU A 585 3.43 25.15 3.11
N VAL A 586 3.88 23.92 3.37
CA VAL A 586 2.98 22.77 3.58
C VAL A 586 2.05 23.01 4.78
N MET A 587 2.55 23.60 5.87
CA MET A 587 1.70 23.97 7.01
C MET A 587 0.64 25.00 6.62
N ILE A 588 1.00 26.02 5.83
CA ILE A 588 0.04 26.99 5.30
C ILE A 588 -1.01 26.31 4.42
N ASP A 589 -0.63 25.34 3.58
CA ASP A 589 -1.57 24.56 2.77
C ASP A 589 -2.56 23.77 3.63
N ILE A 590 -2.08 23.11 4.69
CA ILE A 590 -2.93 22.38 5.64
C ILE A 590 -3.95 23.33 6.28
N LEU A 591 -3.52 24.50 6.74
CA LEU A 591 -4.41 25.50 7.33
C LEU A 591 -5.40 26.06 6.31
N ALA A 592 -4.96 26.35 5.09
CA ALA A 592 -5.80 26.90 4.04
C ALA A 592 -6.91 25.92 3.62
N VAL A 593 -6.55 24.65 3.42
CA VAL A 593 -7.52 23.58 3.14
C VAL A 593 -8.50 23.41 4.31
N GLY A 594 -8.00 23.43 5.54
CA GLY A 594 -8.84 23.35 6.74
C GLY A 594 -9.87 24.47 6.82
N VAL A 595 -9.45 25.73 6.59
CA VAL A 595 -10.36 26.89 6.58
C VAL A 595 -11.34 26.81 5.40
N ALA A 596 -10.89 26.40 4.22
CA ALA A 596 -11.76 26.22 3.06
C ALA A 596 -12.89 25.21 3.33
N ILE A 597 -12.57 24.05 3.92
CA ILE A 597 -13.56 23.02 4.29
C ILE A 597 -14.58 23.57 5.30
N ARG A 598 -14.14 24.31 6.32
CA ARG A 598 -15.05 24.90 7.32
C ARG A 598 -15.96 25.99 6.76
N ARG A 599 -15.53 26.67 5.70
CA ARG A 599 -16.33 27.70 5.01
C ARG A 599 -17.19 27.16 3.89
N ALA A 600 -16.85 26.00 3.32
CA ALA A 600 -17.68 25.29 2.35
C ALA A 600 -18.98 24.74 2.99
N VAL A 601 -19.05 24.66 4.32
CA VAL A 601 -20.33 24.53 5.04
C VAL A 601 -21.05 25.89 4.95
N PRO A 602 -22.17 26.01 4.21
CA PRO A 602 -22.76 27.31 3.92
C PRO A 602 -23.25 28.01 5.20
N SER A 603 -22.68 29.16 5.52
CA SER A 603 -23.37 30.17 6.32
C SER A 603 -24.34 30.93 5.40
N ALA A 604 -25.63 31.00 5.77
CA ALA A 604 -26.70 31.59 4.97
C ALA A 604 -26.41 33.04 4.52
N ASP A 605 -25.62 33.80 5.29
CA ASP A 605 -25.37 35.23 5.05
C ASP A 605 -24.38 35.50 3.89
N VAL A 606 -23.44 34.59 3.63
CA VAL A 606 -22.38 34.80 2.63
C VAL A 606 -22.86 34.52 1.22
N ALA A 607 -23.72 33.50 1.04
CA ALA A 607 -24.33 33.18 -0.25
C ALA A 607 -25.23 34.33 -0.74
N GLU A 608 -25.97 34.98 0.16
CA GLU A 608 -26.82 36.12 -0.15
C GLU A 608 -26.01 37.38 -0.53
N THR A 609 -24.85 37.58 0.14
CA THR A 609 -23.96 38.71 -0.14
C THR A 609 -23.25 38.57 -1.50
N VAL A 610 -22.81 37.36 -1.85
CA VAL A 610 -22.21 37.07 -3.17
C VAL A 610 -23.25 37.12 -4.29
N ALA A 611 -24.48 36.68 -4.04
CA ALA A 611 -25.58 36.82 -4.99
C ALA A 611 -25.95 38.29 -5.27
N LYS A 612 -25.95 39.13 -4.23
CA LYS A 612 -26.16 40.59 -4.36
C LYS A 612 -25.02 41.28 -5.11
N ALA A 613 -23.77 40.88 -4.89
CA ALA A 613 -22.61 41.41 -5.63
C ALA A 613 -22.62 41.01 -7.12
N ARG A 614 -23.10 39.79 -7.45
CA ARG A 614 -23.25 39.32 -8.83
C ARG A 614 -24.35 40.03 -9.62
N GLN A 615 -25.38 40.57 -8.96
CA GLN A 615 -26.47 41.28 -9.62
C GLN A 615 -26.08 42.68 -10.17
N GLY A 616 -24.89 43.19 -9.85
CA GLY A 616 -24.42 44.51 -10.27
C GLY A 616 -23.04 44.56 -10.94
N ALA A 617 -22.46 43.42 -11.31
CA ALA A 617 -21.10 43.32 -11.84
C ALA A 617 -21.10 43.12 -13.36
N ASP A 618 -20.30 43.91 -14.09
CA ASP A 618 -20.04 43.73 -15.52
C ASP A 618 -19.19 42.45 -15.76
N ASP A 619 -19.14 41.92 -16.99
CA ASP A 619 -18.55 40.59 -17.31
C ASP A 619 -17.10 40.42 -16.79
N ASP A 620 -16.28 41.48 -16.81
CA ASP A 620 -14.91 41.48 -16.28
C ASP A 620 -14.86 41.31 -14.75
N ALA A 621 -15.82 41.90 -14.02
CA ALA A 621 -15.92 41.76 -12.58
C ALA A 621 -16.42 40.36 -12.18
N SER A 622 -17.24 39.71 -13.01
CA SER A 622 -17.63 38.32 -12.82
C SER A 622 -16.45 37.36 -12.99
N ALA A 623 -15.54 37.61 -13.93
CA ALA A 623 -14.33 36.81 -14.12
C ALA A 623 -13.36 36.88 -12.91
N VAL A 624 -13.23 38.07 -12.30
CA VAL A 624 -12.45 38.25 -11.06
C VAL A 624 -13.10 37.51 -9.88
N LEU A 625 -14.43 37.54 -9.78
CA LEU A 625 -15.19 36.80 -8.76
C LEU A 625 -15.09 35.27 -8.96
N ASP A 626 -15.10 34.80 -10.19
CA ASP A 626 -14.94 33.36 -10.49
C ASP A 626 -13.51 32.88 -10.18
N TRP A 627 -12.49 33.69 -10.45
CA TRP A 627 -11.11 33.41 -10.03
C TRP A 627 -10.95 33.33 -8.50
N LEU A 628 -11.67 34.18 -7.75
CA LEU A 628 -11.73 34.09 -6.28
C LEU A 628 -12.43 32.82 -5.78
N SER A 629 -13.40 32.30 -6.56
CA SER A 629 -14.24 31.15 -6.18
C SER A 629 -13.61 29.77 -6.38
N HIS A 630 -12.48 29.64 -7.08
CA HIS A 630 -11.82 28.34 -7.32
C HIS A 630 -11.32 27.61 -6.06
N GLY A 631 -11.44 28.21 -4.86
CA GLY A 631 -11.19 27.58 -3.56
C GLY A 631 -12.45 27.16 -2.78
N ALA A 632 -13.65 27.48 -3.26
CA ALA A 632 -14.92 27.01 -2.71
C ALA A 632 -15.54 26.05 -3.72
N ALA A 633 -15.81 24.81 -3.32
CA ALA A 633 -16.37 23.78 -4.18
C ALA A 633 -17.59 24.33 -4.96
N SER A 634 -17.48 24.35 -6.28
CA SER A 634 -18.57 24.69 -7.19
C SER A 634 -19.54 23.50 -7.30
N SER A 635 -20.28 23.21 -6.24
CA SER A 635 -21.44 22.32 -6.32
C SER A 635 -22.68 23.12 -6.72
N ALA A 636 -22.77 23.51 -7.98
CA ALA A 636 -24.02 23.86 -8.66
C ALA A 636 -23.74 24.10 -10.15
N ARG A 637 -23.75 23.03 -10.94
CA ARG A 637 -24.20 23.07 -12.34
C ARG A 637 -24.98 21.79 -12.59
N ASP A 638 -26.20 21.97 -13.07
CA ASP A 638 -27.23 20.96 -13.37
C ASP A 638 -26.73 19.78 -14.22
#